data_AF-A0AAU9IVI4-F1
#
_entry.id   AF-A0AAU9IVI4-F1
#
_cell.length_a   1.000
_cell.length_b   1.000
_cell.length_c   1.000
_cell.angle_alpha   90.00
_cell.angle_beta   90.00
_cell.angle_gamma   90.00
#
_symmetry.space_group_name_H-M   'P 1'
#
loop_
_entity.id
_entity.type
_entity.pdbx_description
1 polymer ?
#
loop_
_entity_poly.entity_id
_entity_poly.type
_entity_poly.pdbx_seq_one_letter_code
_entity_poly.pdbx_strand_id
1 'polypeptide(L)'
;MWRVILFLSIGVFSLCPTYNCHSGGFDLGNTCAFVTPSKNVLMQICDENNLAPMCMVNPQIFNNFTCGQVPPYTAPLAYPGESCRADSQCRSGQCYQNVCQGQALGYSCISDADCNVGLHCGMGGLCTKQHPYNQECNSDYDCQNGFGCNRTMYASGACLPYYGVQNGEAVGICVDVLGEGNSNLCESGSCMPIYPGTNAEGICQPSFRSAGTYPMTCQVDSDCIGTNGVNKLTGACQCGMDKDGLAYCSAWSGDLPAYTVRSILKQHVNSTAINNCQTMRRFSQSCLAQTLTPPEIYNFTQNNLLAQETARYQGNDDCTQAIFNTRYWGVNTNSFTCKAYSCGTGAQWTNEACIAYQEATNHFALKDCPTGQYCNVAQSQANKWTNATCTTPPTSAPLYPGDPCKVNTDCISGVCSTKGLCVGIGWDNQTTCADDSQCNPGLYCVENANSVLQFTCQPLIKVGQSGCASEFDCVPNANCNFTMNNFPGTCVAYFSAPNGTPVPCAVSGYSSFCQSGACYNAGFSDLGVCAPAPVSQQLPNSCVTSNSCMAMNSLGQTFQGTCTCGYNPTGTSYCSAHIGDAPGKAYLTVAKVLYSSPGMTNCQTSRRHYSDCLDRVAATLGQNTNVYYSAILNFTNYPLYINNDNCVKSIITYDFWTHLPPTPTPPTPPHNDTSSSGILILGLGLFFAFQ
;
A
#
# COMPACT_ATOMS: atom_id res chain seq x y z
N MET A 1 3.75 -10.19 -14.09
CA MET A 1 4.82 -9.60 -14.93
C MET A 1 6.05 -10.47 -14.84
N TRP A 2 6.29 -11.32 -15.84
CA TRP A 2 7.45 -12.19 -15.91
C TRP A 2 8.28 -11.75 -17.11
N ARG A 3 9.48 -11.20 -16.87
CA ARG A 3 10.51 -11.10 -17.91
C ARG A 3 11.56 -12.13 -17.55
N VAL A 4 11.37 -13.34 -18.06
CA VAL A 4 12.37 -14.40 -18.05
C VAL A 4 13.44 -14.00 -19.06
N ILE A 5 14.65 -13.72 -18.58
CA ILE A 5 15.81 -13.59 -19.46
C ILE A 5 16.29 -15.02 -19.74
N LEU A 6 15.93 -15.52 -20.91
CA LEU A 6 16.40 -16.81 -21.44
C LEU A 6 17.86 -16.68 -21.87
N PHE A 7 18.78 -17.31 -21.14
CA PHE A 7 20.10 -17.65 -21.67
C PHE A 7 20.00 -18.99 -22.37
N LEU A 8 19.91 -18.97 -23.70
CA LEU A 8 20.14 -20.15 -24.55
C LEU A 8 21.65 -20.35 -24.69
N SER A 9 22.25 -21.23 -23.88
CA SER A 9 23.62 -21.70 -24.10
C SER A 9 23.59 -23.03 -24.85
N ILE A 10 24.00 -23.01 -26.12
CA ILE A 10 24.25 -24.22 -26.91
C ILE A 10 25.50 -24.90 -26.36
N GLY A 11 25.40 -26.22 -26.17
CA GLY A 11 26.41 -27.06 -25.53
C GLY A 11 27.82 -26.94 -26.11
N VAL A 12 28.71 -26.39 -25.30
CA VAL A 12 30.14 -26.67 -25.27
C VAL A 12 30.44 -26.86 -23.79
N PHE A 13 31.19 -27.90 -23.40
CA PHE A 13 31.64 -28.13 -22.03
C PHE A 13 32.27 -26.84 -21.46
N SER A 14 31.50 -26.02 -20.76
CA SER A 14 32.02 -24.85 -20.05
C SER A 14 31.91 -25.14 -18.57
N LEU A 15 33.05 -25.33 -17.93
CA LEU A 15 33.18 -25.26 -16.48
C LEU A 15 32.48 -23.98 -16.01
N CYS A 16 31.55 -24.10 -15.07
CA CYS A 16 30.86 -22.92 -14.55
C CYS A 16 31.87 -21.99 -13.88
N PRO A 17 31.68 -20.66 -14.00
CA PRO A 17 32.54 -19.71 -13.32
C PRO A 17 32.46 -19.90 -11.80
N THR A 18 33.59 -19.80 -11.14
CA THR A 18 33.67 -19.82 -9.67
C THR A 18 33.50 -18.41 -9.11
N TYR A 19 32.87 -18.30 -7.95
CA TYR A 19 32.64 -17.04 -7.23
C TYR A 19 33.26 -17.14 -5.84
N ASN A 20 34.39 -16.45 -5.64
CA ASN A 20 35.18 -16.57 -4.41
C ASN A 20 35.53 -15.22 -3.80
N CYS A 21 35.45 -15.12 -2.48
CA CYS A 21 36.11 -14.11 -1.70
C CYS A 21 37.60 -14.22 -1.98
N HIS A 22 38.24 -13.08 -2.19
CA HIS A 22 39.69 -13.04 -2.27
C HIS A 22 40.27 -13.62 -0.97
N SER A 23 41.27 -14.49 -1.09
CA SER A 23 42.00 -15.06 0.05
C SER A 23 43.49 -14.73 -0.09
N GLY A 24 44.19 -14.58 1.05
CA GLY A 24 45.65 -14.38 1.06
C GLY A 24 46.16 -12.93 1.16
N GLY A 25 45.36 -11.98 1.66
CA GLY A 25 45.83 -10.61 1.97
C GLY A 25 46.04 -9.68 0.76
N PHE A 26 45.47 -10.04 -0.40
CA PHE A 26 45.48 -9.22 -1.61
C PHE A 26 44.32 -8.22 -1.59
N ASP A 27 44.58 -6.93 -1.38
CA ASP A 27 43.55 -5.89 -1.41
C ASP A 27 43.16 -5.54 -2.86
N LEU A 28 41.88 -5.66 -3.21
CA LEU A 28 41.32 -5.26 -4.51
C LEU A 28 41.11 -3.74 -4.61
N GLY A 29 41.44 -2.98 -3.55
CA GLY A 29 41.26 -1.54 -3.49
C GLY A 29 39.78 -1.19 -3.61
N ASN A 30 39.42 -0.27 -4.53
CA ASN A 30 38.02 0.11 -4.75
C ASN A 30 37.23 -0.90 -5.62
N THR A 31 37.83 -2.02 -6.02
CA THR A 31 37.16 -3.07 -6.81
C THR A 31 36.54 -4.09 -5.87
N CYS A 32 35.23 -4.29 -5.94
CA CYS A 32 34.51 -5.24 -5.09
C CYS A 32 34.28 -6.60 -5.75
N ALA A 33 34.33 -6.65 -7.08
CA ALA A 33 34.28 -7.90 -7.82
C ALA A 33 35.12 -7.79 -9.10
N PHE A 34 36.13 -8.64 -9.20
CA PHE A 34 37.10 -8.71 -10.27
C PHE A 34 36.84 -9.95 -11.13
N VAL A 35 36.61 -9.76 -12.43
CA VAL A 35 36.38 -10.85 -13.39
C VAL A 35 37.71 -11.23 -14.04
N THR A 36 38.16 -12.45 -13.77
CA THR A 36 39.41 -12.99 -14.32
C THR A 36 39.30 -13.29 -15.83
N PRO A 37 40.42 -13.44 -16.57
CA PRO A 37 40.38 -13.87 -17.97
C PRO A 37 39.69 -15.22 -18.20
N SER A 38 39.69 -16.11 -17.20
CA SER A 38 38.96 -17.39 -17.21
C SER A 38 37.49 -17.26 -16.76
N LYS A 39 36.97 -16.03 -16.63
CA LYS A 39 35.60 -15.69 -16.19
C LYS A 39 35.24 -16.07 -14.76
N ASN A 40 36.19 -16.51 -13.95
CA ASN A 40 35.99 -16.62 -12.49
C ASN A 40 35.91 -15.22 -11.87
N VAL A 41 35.15 -15.10 -10.77
CA VAL A 41 34.91 -13.83 -10.07
C VAL A 41 35.56 -13.88 -8.70
N LEU A 42 36.50 -12.96 -8.47
CA LEU A 42 37.14 -12.74 -7.16
C LEU A 42 36.54 -11.50 -6.52
N MET A 43 36.14 -11.58 -5.26
CA MET A 43 35.35 -10.52 -4.62
C MET A 43 35.95 -10.06 -3.29
N GLN A 44 35.63 -8.81 -2.92
CA GLN A 44 35.92 -8.20 -1.63
C GLN A 44 34.72 -7.34 -1.22
N ILE A 45 34.28 -7.48 0.03
CA ILE A 45 33.20 -6.65 0.57
C ILE A 45 33.72 -5.22 0.73
N CYS A 46 32.92 -4.24 0.31
CA CYS A 46 33.25 -2.83 0.46
C CYS A 46 33.31 -2.44 1.94
N ASP A 47 34.25 -1.57 2.33
CA ASP A 47 34.40 -1.11 3.70
C ASP A 47 33.20 -0.24 4.14
N GLU A 48 32.50 -0.68 5.19
CA GLU A 48 31.35 0.01 5.78
C GLU A 48 31.71 1.36 6.42
N ASN A 49 32.98 1.60 6.77
CA ASN A 49 33.43 2.85 7.39
C ASN A 49 33.82 3.94 6.37
N ASN A 50 33.74 3.64 5.08
CA ASN A 50 34.07 4.58 4.01
C ASN A 50 32.79 5.20 3.42
N LEU A 51 32.96 6.28 2.66
CA LEU A 51 31.83 6.90 1.94
C LEU A 51 31.19 5.91 0.95
N ALA A 52 31.89 4.87 0.48
CA ALA A 52 31.41 3.94 -0.57
C ALA A 52 31.19 2.49 -0.06
N PRO A 53 30.16 2.23 0.77
CA PRO A 53 29.98 0.94 1.43
C PRO A 53 29.32 -0.14 0.55
N MET A 54 28.97 0.15 -0.70
CA MET A 54 28.18 -0.77 -1.54
C MET A 54 28.88 -1.10 -2.86
N CYS A 55 28.86 -2.37 -3.25
CA CYS A 55 29.35 -2.81 -4.55
C CYS A 55 28.34 -2.46 -5.66
N MET A 56 28.78 -1.68 -6.67
CA MET A 56 27.93 -1.22 -7.77
C MET A 56 27.80 -2.30 -8.86
N VAL A 57 27.02 -3.34 -8.54
CA VAL A 57 26.77 -4.46 -9.47
C VAL A 57 25.75 -4.10 -10.55
N ASN A 58 25.93 -4.63 -11.74
CA ASN A 58 24.95 -4.57 -12.82
C ASN A 58 24.56 -6.00 -13.25
N PRO A 59 23.47 -6.17 -14.03
CA PRO A 59 22.97 -7.50 -14.39
C PRO A 59 23.88 -8.31 -15.34
N GLN A 60 24.94 -7.71 -15.88
CA GLN A 60 25.80 -8.31 -16.89
C GLN A 60 27.22 -8.46 -16.33
N ILE A 61 27.58 -9.67 -15.91
CA ILE A 61 28.88 -9.97 -15.29
C ILE A 61 29.96 -10.14 -16.38
N PHE A 62 30.30 -9.05 -17.04
CA PHE A 62 31.38 -9.01 -18.04
C PHE A 62 32.54 -8.09 -17.66
N ASN A 63 32.38 -7.27 -16.63
CA ASN A 63 33.34 -6.25 -16.22
C ASN A 63 33.56 -6.30 -14.71
N ASN A 64 34.66 -5.70 -14.27
CA ASN A 64 34.91 -5.48 -12.84
C ASN A 64 33.88 -4.50 -12.26
N PHE A 65 33.52 -4.71 -11.01
CA PHE A 65 32.62 -3.85 -10.25
C PHE A 65 33.39 -3.11 -9.16
N THR A 66 32.96 -1.89 -8.85
CA THR A 66 33.63 -1.03 -7.88
C THR A 66 32.71 -0.63 -6.74
N CYS A 67 33.31 -0.32 -5.60
CA CYS A 67 32.59 0.25 -4.48
C CYS A 67 32.13 1.67 -4.81
N GLY A 68 30.89 1.98 -4.45
CA GLY A 68 30.24 3.26 -4.69
C GLY A 68 29.33 3.66 -3.55
N GLN A 69 28.81 4.89 -3.64
CA GLN A 69 27.79 5.40 -2.74
C GLN A 69 26.50 4.59 -2.89
N VAL A 70 25.75 4.44 -1.81
CA VAL A 70 24.39 3.94 -1.89
C VAL A 70 23.55 4.93 -2.73
N PRO A 71 22.97 4.53 -3.87
CA PRO A 71 22.15 5.43 -4.67
C PRO A 71 20.91 5.85 -3.86
N PRO A 72 20.50 7.13 -3.95
CA PRO A 72 19.29 7.59 -3.27
C PRO A 72 18.11 6.77 -3.76
N TYR A 73 17.44 6.08 -2.83
CA TYR A 73 16.30 5.24 -3.17
C TYR A 73 15.06 6.10 -3.37
N THR A 74 14.50 6.04 -4.56
CA THR A 74 13.16 6.50 -4.86
C THR A 74 12.17 5.42 -4.48
N ALA A 75 11.39 5.67 -3.43
CA ALA A 75 10.30 4.78 -3.06
C ALA A 75 9.32 4.65 -4.23
N PRO A 76 8.92 3.42 -4.61
CA PRO A 76 7.86 3.27 -5.58
C PRO A 76 6.60 3.92 -5.01
N LEU A 77 5.85 4.59 -5.87
CA LEU A 77 4.58 5.18 -5.50
C LEU A 77 3.62 4.10 -4.99
N ALA A 78 2.98 4.39 -3.87
CA ALA A 78 1.96 3.56 -3.24
C ALA A 78 0.69 3.54 -4.11
N TYR A 79 0.05 2.38 -4.17
CA TYR A 79 -1.18 2.15 -4.95
C TYR A 79 -2.42 2.45 -4.13
N PRO A 80 -3.59 2.68 -4.75
CA PRO A 80 -4.85 2.83 -4.03
C PRO A 80 -5.06 1.75 -2.96
N GLY A 81 -5.41 2.14 -1.74
CA GLY A 81 -5.54 1.26 -0.57
C GLY A 81 -4.26 1.03 0.23
N GLU A 82 -3.09 1.38 -0.30
CA GLU A 82 -1.83 1.34 0.45
C GLU A 82 -1.64 2.62 1.28
N SER A 83 -0.88 2.54 2.37
CA SER A 83 -0.63 3.68 3.25
C SER A 83 0.22 4.75 2.60
N CYS A 84 -0.07 6.01 2.93
CA CYS A 84 0.67 7.20 2.50
C CYS A 84 0.66 8.25 3.60
N ARG A 85 1.49 9.29 3.44
CA ARG A 85 1.51 10.49 4.31
C ARG A 85 1.30 11.78 3.55
N ALA A 86 1.55 11.75 2.24
CA ALA A 86 1.42 12.89 1.35
C ALA A 86 1.04 12.40 -0.04
N ASP A 87 0.38 13.27 -0.79
CA ASP A 87 -0.06 13.05 -2.18
C ASP A 87 1.07 12.56 -3.08
N SER A 88 2.27 13.10 -2.91
CA SER A 88 3.47 12.74 -3.67
C SER A 88 3.93 11.29 -3.49
N GLN A 89 3.42 10.59 -2.48
CA GLN A 89 3.72 9.17 -2.25
C GLN A 89 2.74 8.25 -2.97
N CYS A 90 1.61 8.77 -3.45
CA CYS A 90 0.57 7.99 -4.10
C CYS A 90 0.70 8.04 -5.62
N ARG A 91 0.46 6.91 -6.28
CA ARG A 91 0.45 6.83 -7.75
C ARG A 91 -0.62 7.74 -8.35
N SER A 92 -1.75 7.88 -7.67
CA SER A 92 -2.84 8.78 -8.03
C SER A 92 -2.55 10.25 -7.74
N GLY A 93 -1.48 10.56 -6.99
CA GLY A 93 -1.27 11.89 -6.44
C GLY A 93 -2.29 12.27 -5.36
N GLN A 94 -3.01 11.30 -4.77
CA GLN A 94 -4.02 11.56 -3.75
C GLN A 94 -3.83 10.66 -2.53
N CYS A 95 -3.42 11.27 -1.43
CA CYS A 95 -3.30 10.67 -0.11
C CYS A 95 -4.41 11.22 0.78
N TYR A 96 -5.53 10.50 0.86
CA TYR A 96 -6.63 10.87 1.72
C TYR A 96 -6.59 9.99 2.97
N GLN A 97 -6.60 10.62 4.15
CA GLN A 97 -6.72 9.86 5.40
C GLN A 97 -5.58 8.81 5.58
N ASN A 98 -4.35 9.18 5.17
CA ASN A 98 -3.16 8.32 5.13
C ASN A 98 -3.30 7.02 4.31
N VAL A 99 -4.24 7.00 3.37
CA VAL A 99 -4.42 5.91 2.40
C VAL A 99 -4.46 6.51 1.00
N CYS A 100 -3.70 5.92 0.08
CA CYS A 100 -3.78 6.35 -1.32
C CYS A 100 -5.18 6.06 -1.86
N GLN A 101 -5.80 7.06 -2.48
CA GLN A 101 -7.10 6.90 -3.12
C GLN A 101 -6.91 6.73 -4.61
N GLY A 102 -7.67 5.82 -5.19
CA GLY A 102 -7.87 5.69 -6.62
C GLY A 102 -9.22 6.28 -7.04
N GLN A 103 -9.54 6.06 -8.30
CA GLN A 103 -10.82 6.39 -8.90
C GLN A 103 -11.92 5.51 -8.31
N ALA A 104 -13.06 6.12 -8.02
CA ALA A 104 -14.22 5.45 -7.46
C ALA A 104 -14.98 4.64 -8.53
N LEU A 105 -15.96 3.85 -8.10
CA LEU A 105 -16.79 3.05 -8.99
C LEU A 105 -17.44 3.92 -10.09
N GLY A 106 -17.21 3.52 -11.33
CA GLY A 106 -17.70 4.14 -12.56
C GLY A 106 -16.89 5.34 -13.06
N TYR A 107 -15.86 5.78 -12.34
CA TYR A 107 -15.02 6.90 -12.77
C TYR A 107 -14.04 6.45 -13.85
N SER A 108 -13.60 7.38 -14.69
CA SER A 108 -12.68 7.08 -15.79
C SER A 108 -11.33 6.56 -15.29
N CYS A 109 -10.78 5.57 -15.98
CA CYS A 109 -9.50 4.94 -15.71
C CYS A 109 -8.78 4.59 -17.02
N ILE A 110 -7.45 4.46 -16.95
CA ILE A 110 -6.61 4.00 -18.06
C ILE A 110 -6.05 2.61 -17.74
N SER A 111 -5.82 2.32 -16.47
CA SER A 111 -5.32 1.05 -15.99
C SER A 111 -5.99 0.63 -14.68
N ASP A 112 -5.98 -0.67 -14.39
CA ASP A 112 -6.53 -1.21 -13.14
C ASP A 112 -5.90 -0.56 -11.89
N ALA A 113 -4.67 -0.06 -12.01
CA ALA A 113 -3.95 0.64 -10.95
C ALA A 113 -4.56 1.99 -10.55
N ASP A 114 -5.39 2.57 -11.43
CA ASP A 114 -6.02 3.86 -11.19
C ASP A 114 -7.23 3.70 -10.27
N CYS A 115 -7.81 2.50 -10.20
CA CYS A 115 -9.05 2.23 -9.47
C CYS A 115 -8.81 1.89 -7.99
N ASN A 116 -9.81 2.23 -7.15
CA ASN A 116 -9.84 1.88 -5.74
C ASN A 116 -9.86 0.35 -5.49
N VAL A 117 -9.57 -0.04 -4.25
CA VAL A 117 -9.65 -1.44 -3.79
C VAL A 117 -11.02 -2.05 -4.10
N GLY A 118 -11.02 -3.29 -4.60
CA GLY A 118 -12.24 -4.00 -5.02
C GLY A 118 -12.72 -3.66 -6.44
N LEU A 119 -12.01 -2.78 -7.15
CA LEU A 119 -12.32 -2.35 -8.51
C LEU A 119 -11.18 -2.68 -9.50
N HIS A 120 -11.51 -2.76 -10.78
CA HIS A 120 -10.57 -2.87 -11.90
C HIS A 120 -10.99 -1.90 -13.02
N CYS A 121 -10.16 -1.70 -14.03
CA CYS A 121 -10.50 -0.83 -15.16
C CYS A 121 -11.23 -1.65 -16.24
N GLY A 122 -12.55 -1.48 -16.31
CA GLY A 122 -13.42 -2.28 -17.17
C GLY A 122 -13.41 -1.85 -18.64
N MET A 123 -14.09 -2.66 -19.48
CA MET A 123 -14.34 -2.32 -20.88
C MET A 123 -15.17 -1.04 -20.98
N GLY A 124 -14.59 0.02 -21.53
CA GLY A 124 -15.16 1.37 -21.51
C GLY A 124 -14.28 2.41 -20.80
N GLY A 125 -13.18 1.97 -20.17
CA GLY A 125 -12.25 2.87 -19.49
C GLY A 125 -12.85 3.47 -18.23
N LEU A 126 -13.71 2.72 -17.53
CA LEU A 126 -14.33 3.11 -16.27
C LEU A 126 -13.98 2.08 -15.19
N CYS A 127 -13.83 2.51 -13.95
CA CYS A 127 -13.58 1.61 -12.83
C CYS A 127 -14.83 0.79 -12.52
N THR A 128 -14.74 -0.53 -12.61
CA THR A 128 -15.84 -1.48 -12.42
C THR A 128 -15.50 -2.45 -11.30
N LYS A 129 -16.51 -3.06 -10.67
CA LYS A 129 -16.25 -4.05 -9.64
C LYS A 129 -15.61 -5.30 -10.22
N GLN A 130 -14.72 -5.90 -9.45
CA GLN A 130 -14.17 -7.20 -9.79
C GLN A 130 -15.26 -8.30 -9.80
N HIS A 131 -15.19 -9.16 -10.79
CA HIS A 131 -16.10 -10.24 -11.09
C HIS A 131 -15.95 -11.40 -10.07
N PRO A 132 -17.07 -11.86 -9.47
CA PRO A 132 -17.06 -13.02 -8.56
C PRO A 132 -16.87 -14.35 -9.32
N TYR A 133 -16.87 -15.44 -8.56
CA TYR A 133 -16.77 -16.81 -9.08
C TYR A 133 -17.71 -17.07 -10.27
N ASN A 134 -17.17 -17.74 -11.29
CA ASN A 134 -17.85 -18.22 -12.48
C ASN A 134 -18.47 -17.12 -13.39
N GLN A 135 -18.06 -15.87 -13.22
CA GLN A 135 -18.38 -14.77 -14.14
C GLN A 135 -17.35 -14.68 -15.27
N GLU A 136 -17.78 -14.17 -16.43
CA GLU A 136 -16.92 -14.01 -17.61
C GLU A 136 -15.75 -13.06 -17.32
N CYS A 137 -14.56 -13.36 -17.84
CA CYS A 137 -13.36 -12.54 -17.66
C CYS A 137 -12.43 -12.59 -18.87
N ASN A 138 -11.62 -11.55 -19.04
CA ASN A 138 -10.58 -11.41 -20.05
C ASN A 138 -9.17 -11.26 -19.43
N SER A 139 -9.09 -11.03 -18.13
CA SER A 139 -7.85 -10.90 -17.36
C SER A 139 -8.05 -11.36 -15.92
N ASP A 140 -6.97 -11.78 -15.26
CA ASP A 140 -6.96 -12.05 -13.80
C ASP A 140 -7.42 -10.84 -12.99
N TYR A 141 -7.20 -9.63 -13.50
CA TYR A 141 -7.58 -8.38 -12.84
C TYR A 141 -9.09 -8.13 -12.86
N ASP A 142 -9.81 -8.69 -13.84
CA ASP A 142 -11.27 -8.63 -13.86
C ASP A 142 -11.84 -9.41 -12.68
N CYS A 143 -11.19 -10.48 -12.25
CA CYS A 143 -11.65 -11.34 -11.17
C CYS A 143 -11.32 -10.79 -9.78
N GLN A 144 -12.19 -11.03 -8.78
CA GLN A 144 -11.91 -10.69 -7.38
C GLN A 144 -10.59 -11.31 -6.92
N ASN A 145 -9.95 -10.73 -5.91
CA ASN A 145 -8.55 -11.05 -5.58
C ASN A 145 -8.26 -12.53 -5.25
N GLY A 146 -9.26 -13.31 -4.84
CA GLY A 146 -9.14 -14.76 -4.60
C GLY A 146 -9.23 -15.64 -5.86
N PHE A 147 -9.52 -15.06 -7.02
CA PHE A 147 -9.78 -15.78 -8.27
C PHE A 147 -8.83 -15.32 -9.39
N GLY A 148 -8.49 -16.23 -10.29
CA GLY A 148 -7.82 -15.96 -11.57
C GLY A 148 -8.75 -16.23 -12.75
N CYS A 149 -8.39 -15.73 -13.93
CA CYS A 149 -9.23 -15.84 -15.11
C CYS A 149 -8.88 -17.08 -15.93
N ASN A 150 -9.80 -18.05 -16.01
CA ASN A 150 -9.64 -19.27 -16.82
C ASN A 150 -9.93 -19.03 -18.30
N ARG A 151 -9.30 -18.01 -18.88
CA ARG A 151 -9.42 -17.67 -20.30
C ARG A 151 -8.44 -18.46 -21.15
N THR A 152 -8.63 -18.42 -22.45
CA THR A 152 -7.62 -18.90 -23.41
C THR A 152 -6.90 -17.70 -24.03
N MET A 153 -5.94 -17.96 -24.93
CA MET A 153 -5.34 -16.87 -25.70
C MET A 153 -6.33 -16.16 -26.64
N TYR A 154 -7.44 -16.83 -27.00
CA TYR A 154 -8.33 -16.40 -28.08
C TYR A 154 -9.78 -16.13 -27.63
N ALA A 155 -10.14 -16.51 -26.40
CA ALA A 155 -11.49 -16.39 -25.90
C ALA A 155 -11.51 -15.97 -24.43
N SER A 156 -12.59 -15.27 -24.04
CA SER A 156 -12.93 -15.01 -22.65
C SER A 156 -12.97 -16.30 -21.84
N GLY A 157 -12.72 -16.19 -20.55
CA GLY A 157 -12.79 -17.27 -19.58
C GLY A 157 -13.84 -17.04 -18.51
N ALA A 158 -13.73 -17.81 -17.43
CA ALA A 158 -14.49 -17.59 -16.21
C ALA A 158 -13.56 -17.42 -15.01
N CYS A 159 -13.98 -16.61 -14.04
CA CYS A 159 -13.24 -16.43 -12.78
C CYS A 159 -13.29 -17.70 -11.93
N LEU A 160 -12.15 -18.35 -11.74
CA LEU A 160 -12.00 -19.57 -10.94
C LEU A 160 -11.04 -19.34 -9.76
N PRO A 161 -11.17 -20.08 -8.65
CA PRO A 161 -10.25 -19.96 -7.51
C PRO A 161 -8.81 -20.23 -7.93
N TYR A 162 -7.90 -19.39 -7.46
CA TYR A 162 -6.48 -19.70 -7.58
C TYR A 162 -6.20 -21.05 -6.91
N TYR A 163 -5.53 -21.92 -7.63
CA TYR A 163 -5.21 -23.29 -7.24
C TYR A 163 -6.44 -24.14 -6.86
N GLY A 164 -7.59 -23.88 -7.48
CA GLY A 164 -8.85 -24.60 -7.24
C GLY A 164 -9.19 -25.70 -8.25
N VAL A 165 -8.63 -25.67 -9.46
CA VAL A 165 -8.93 -26.62 -10.54
C VAL A 165 -8.24 -27.96 -10.27
N GLN A 166 -8.99 -29.06 -10.29
CA GLN A 166 -8.49 -30.38 -9.89
C GLN A 166 -7.62 -31.01 -10.97
N ASN A 167 -6.74 -31.93 -10.58
CA ASN A 167 -5.99 -32.73 -11.55
C ASN A 167 -6.94 -33.52 -12.47
N GLY A 168 -6.68 -33.47 -13.78
CA GLY A 168 -7.53 -34.04 -14.83
C GLY A 168 -8.52 -33.07 -15.46
N GLU A 169 -8.70 -31.88 -14.90
CA GLU A 169 -9.61 -30.86 -15.43
C GLU A 169 -8.90 -29.87 -16.38
N ALA A 170 -9.66 -29.27 -17.29
CA ALA A 170 -9.13 -28.33 -18.28
C ALA A 170 -8.83 -26.95 -17.68
N VAL A 171 -7.75 -26.33 -18.16
CA VAL A 171 -7.35 -24.97 -17.84
C VAL A 171 -7.01 -24.20 -19.12
N GLY A 172 -7.41 -22.95 -19.20
CA GLY A 172 -7.33 -22.16 -20.44
C GLY A 172 -5.93 -21.64 -20.75
N ILE A 173 -5.10 -21.39 -19.73
CA ILE A 173 -3.68 -21.03 -19.89
C ILE A 173 -2.81 -22.01 -19.10
N CYS A 174 -2.01 -22.76 -19.84
CA CYS A 174 -0.93 -23.61 -19.36
C CYS A 174 0.39 -23.11 -19.97
N VAL A 175 1.26 -22.54 -19.13
CA VAL A 175 2.52 -21.92 -19.57
C VAL A 175 3.65 -22.94 -19.46
N ASP A 176 4.29 -23.26 -20.58
CA ASP A 176 5.47 -24.14 -20.58
C ASP A 176 6.68 -23.41 -19.97
N VAL A 177 7.18 -23.93 -18.86
CA VAL A 177 8.37 -23.43 -18.17
C VAL A 177 9.35 -24.59 -18.03
N LEU A 178 10.41 -24.57 -18.85
CA LEU A 178 11.48 -25.56 -18.83
C LEU A 178 10.97 -27.01 -18.99
N GLY A 179 9.92 -27.21 -19.80
CA GLY A 179 9.34 -28.52 -20.12
C GLY A 179 8.13 -28.89 -19.26
N GLU A 180 7.94 -28.26 -18.09
CA GLU A 180 6.72 -28.42 -17.28
C GLU A 180 5.73 -27.30 -17.57
N GLY A 181 4.50 -27.65 -17.93
CA GLY A 181 3.40 -26.70 -18.00
C GLY A 181 2.96 -26.26 -16.59
N ASN A 182 2.80 -24.96 -16.40
CA ASN A 182 2.39 -24.35 -15.14
C ASN A 182 1.10 -23.53 -15.29
N SER A 183 0.25 -23.61 -14.28
CA SER A 183 -0.93 -22.75 -14.15
C SER A 183 -1.27 -22.51 -12.69
N ASN A 184 -1.49 -21.23 -12.35
CA ASN A 184 -1.90 -20.83 -11.01
C ASN A 184 -3.37 -21.18 -10.70
N LEU A 185 -4.12 -21.74 -11.67
CA LEU A 185 -5.47 -22.24 -11.43
C LEU A 185 -5.47 -23.72 -11.02
N CYS A 186 -4.48 -24.51 -11.45
CA CYS A 186 -4.36 -25.92 -11.09
C CYS A 186 -3.98 -26.08 -9.62
N GLU A 187 -4.61 -27.02 -8.92
CA GLU A 187 -4.37 -27.26 -7.49
C GLU A 187 -2.91 -27.64 -7.17
N SER A 188 -2.24 -28.28 -8.13
CA SER A 188 -0.86 -28.71 -8.09
C SER A 188 0.11 -27.61 -8.55
N GLY A 189 -0.39 -26.55 -9.19
CA GLY A 189 0.39 -25.57 -9.94
C GLY A 189 0.84 -26.05 -11.33
N SER A 190 0.63 -27.33 -11.66
CA SER A 190 1.12 -27.98 -12.87
C SER A 190 0.00 -28.37 -13.82
N CYS A 191 0.26 -28.26 -15.12
CA CYS A 191 -0.65 -28.62 -16.19
C CYS A 191 0.11 -29.25 -17.36
N MET A 192 -0.58 -30.09 -18.12
CA MET A 192 -0.10 -30.67 -19.36
C MET A 192 -0.64 -29.81 -20.52
N PRO A 193 0.22 -29.13 -21.30
CA PRO A 193 -0.25 -28.35 -22.43
C PRO A 193 -0.82 -29.28 -23.52
N ILE A 194 -1.98 -28.93 -24.09
CA ILE A 194 -2.59 -29.70 -25.18
C ILE A 194 -1.74 -29.60 -26.45
N TYR A 195 -1.12 -28.43 -26.66
CA TYR A 195 -0.19 -28.16 -27.75
C TYR A 195 1.18 -27.78 -27.16
N PRO A 196 2.13 -28.73 -27.05
CA PRO A 196 3.45 -28.49 -26.47
C PRO A 196 4.18 -27.31 -27.13
N GLY A 197 4.87 -26.49 -26.33
CA GLY A 197 5.60 -25.31 -26.81
C GLY A 197 4.74 -24.07 -27.08
N THR A 198 3.44 -24.09 -26.75
CA THR A 198 2.55 -22.92 -26.82
C THR A 198 1.94 -22.60 -25.46
N ASN A 199 1.74 -21.32 -25.16
CA ASN A 199 1.00 -20.88 -23.95
C ASN A 199 -0.50 -21.04 -24.19
N ALA A 200 -0.97 -22.27 -24.32
CA ALA A 200 -2.33 -22.60 -24.73
C ALA A 200 -3.10 -23.34 -23.63
N GLU A 201 -4.26 -23.86 -24.00
CA GLU A 201 -5.08 -24.72 -23.15
C GLU A 201 -4.26 -25.94 -22.67
N GLY A 202 -4.56 -26.37 -21.45
CA GLY A 202 -3.94 -27.52 -20.82
C GLY A 202 -4.91 -28.31 -19.96
N ILE A 203 -4.41 -29.41 -19.41
CA ILE A 203 -5.12 -30.23 -18.42
C ILE A 203 -4.30 -30.21 -17.14
N CYS A 204 -4.89 -29.85 -16.02
CA CYS A 204 -4.20 -29.87 -14.73
C CYS A 204 -3.68 -31.28 -14.42
N GLN A 205 -2.48 -31.37 -13.85
CA GLN A 205 -1.83 -32.66 -13.58
C GLN A 205 -1.03 -32.63 -12.27
N PRO A 206 -0.70 -33.79 -11.67
CA PRO A 206 0.22 -33.83 -10.53
C PRO A 206 1.54 -33.14 -10.86
N SER A 207 2.08 -32.39 -9.89
CA SER A 207 3.32 -31.64 -10.05
C SER A 207 4.52 -32.54 -10.24
N PHE A 208 5.47 -32.09 -11.06
CA PHE A 208 6.76 -32.76 -11.20
C PHE A 208 7.64 -32.50 -9.98
N ARG A 209 8.47 -33.48 -9.62
CA ARG A 209 9.50 -33.38 -8.59
C ARG A 209 10.81 -33.91 -9.13
N SER A 210 11.92 -33.39 -8.65
CA SER A 210 13.24 -33.92 -8.91
C SER A 210 13.28 -35.42 -8.58
N ALA A 211 13.78 -36.25 -9.49
CA ALA A 211 13.90 -37.69 -9.26
C ALA A 211 14.95 -38.02 -8.18
N GLY A 212 15.89 -37.11 -7.95
CA GLY A 212 16.87 -37.16 -6.86
C GLY A 212 16.52 -36.27 -5.67
N THR A 213 17.46 -36.11 -4.73
CA THR A 213 17.31 -35.16 -3.63
C THR A 213 17.48 -33.74 -4.15
N TYR A 214 16.52 -32.87 -3.88
CA TYR A 214 16.62 -31.44 -4.18
C TYR A 214 17.47 -30.71 -3.12
N PRO A 215 18.35 -29.76 -3.47
CA PRO A 215 18.74 -29.39 -4.84
C PRO A 215 19.66 -30.43 -5.47
N MET A 216 19.52 -30.66 -6.78
CA MET A 216 20.29 -31.65 -7.53
C MET A 216 21.40 -30.97 -8.33
N THR A 217 22.65 -31.40 -8.14
CA THR A 217 23.77 -30.98 -9.01
C THR A 217 23.70 -31.68 -10.37
N CYS A 218 24.17 -31.02 -11.41
CA CYS A 218 24.15 -31.54 -12.78
C CYS A 218 25.41 -31.14 -13.55
N GLN A 219 25.63 -31.78 -14.70
CA GLN A 219 26.63 -31.38 -15.70
C GLN A 219 25.97 -31.02 -17.03
N VAL A 220 24.85 -31.66 -17.32
CA VAL A 220 24.04 -31.44 -18.53
C VAL A 220 22.55 -31.50 -18.19
N ASP A 221 21.71 -30.93 -19.06
CA ASP A 221 20.24 -30.92 -18.87
C ASP A 221 19.66 -32.33 -18.66
N SER A 222 20.22 -33.35 -19.31
CA SER A 222 19.75 -34.74 -19.16
C SER A 222 19.92 -35.33 -17.76
N ASP A 223 20.72 -34.70 -16.89
CA ASP A 223 20.84 -35.10 -15.48
C ASP A 223 19.61 -34.62 -14.67
N CYS A 224 18.91 -33.60 -15.15
CA CYS A 224 17.80 -32.95 -14.46
C CYS A 224 16.47 -33.60 -14.81
N ILE A 225 16.22 -34.79 -14.26
CA ILE A 225 14.97 -35.52 -14.51
C ILE A 225 13.91 -35.20 -13.45
N GLY A 226 12.78 -34.66 -13.91
CA GLY A 226 11.57 -34.50 -13.12
C GLY A 226 10.60 -35.67 -13.33
N THR A 227 9.85 -36.06 -12.30
CA THR A 227 8.75 -37.02 -12.41
C THR A 227 7.53 -36.60 -11.61
N ASN A 228 6.34 -36.88 -12.13
CA ASN A 228 5.07 -36.74 -11.42
C ASN A 228 4.46 -38.12 -11.03
N GLY A 229 5.27 -39.18 -11.08
CA GLY A 229 4.86 -40.57 -10.83
C GLY A 229 4.39 -41.33 -12.07
N VAL A 230 4.01 -40.63 -13.14
CA VAL A 230 3.57 -41.24 -14.42
C VAL A 230 4.52 -40.86 -15.55
N ASN A 231 4.75 -39.57 -15.72
CA ASN A 231 5.57 -39.00 -16.78
C ASN A 231 6.95 -38.61 -16.23
N LYS A 232 7.91 -38.46 -17.17
CA LYS A 232 9.23 -37.92 -16.91
C LYS A 232 9.53 -36.78 -17.88
N LEU A 233 10.17 -35.74 -17.37
CA LEU A 233 10.59 -34.59 -18.15
C LEU A 233 12.06 -34.29 -17.87
N THR A 234 12.74 -33.73 -18.87
CA THR A 234 14.10 -33.21 -18.74
C THR A 234 14.01 -31.72 -18.48
N GLY A 235 14.60 -31.26 -17.38
CA GLY A 235 14.68 -29.87 -16.98
C GLY A 235 15.97 -29.22 -17.44
N ALA A 236 16.28 -28.05 -16.89
CA ALA A 236 17.48 -27.30 -17.21
C ALA A 236 18.56 -27.45 -16.13
N CYS A 237 19.81 -27.61 -16.58
CA CYS A 237 21.01 -27.53 -15.78
C CYS A 237 21.62 -26.13 -15.88
N GLN A 238 21.72 -25.40 -14.76
CA GLN A 238 22.15 -24.00 -14.74
C GLN A 238 23.37 -23.83 -13.85
N CYS A 239 24.34 -23.02 -14.30
CA CYS A 239 25.50 -22.66 -13.48
C CYS A 239 25.07 -21.85 -12.26
N GLY A 240 25.58 -22.22 -11.08
CA GLY A 240 25.38 -21.45 -9.87
C GLY A 240 26.33 -20.25 -9.75
N MET A 241 26.06 -19.40 -8.75
CA MET A 241 27.07 -18.46 -8.23
C MET A 241 27.86 -19.15 -7.11
N ASP A 242 28.45 -20.29 -7.46
CA ASP A 242 29.00 -21.26 -6.52
C ASP A 242 30.52 -21.08 -6.42
N LYS A 243 31.08 -21.23 -5.22
CA LYS A 243 32.52 -21.12 -4.97
C LYS A 243 33.36 -22.19 -5.67
N ASP A 244 32.78 -23.38 -5.86
CA ASP A 244 33.39 -24.55 -6.49
C ASP A 244 33.00 -24.69 -7.98
N GLY A 245 32.17 -23.79 -8.50
CA GLY A 245 31.79 -23.77 -9.92
C GLY A 245 30.84 -24.91 -10.30
N LEU A 246 29.90 -25.25 -9.41
CA LEU A 246 28.89 -26.28 -9.65
C LEU A 246 27.68 -25.75 -10.43
N ALA A 247 27.04 -26.63 -11.18
CA ALA A 247 25.73 -26.42 -11.80
C ALA A 247 24.66 -27.23 -11.08
N TYR A 248 23.43 -26.71 -11.10
CA TYR A 248 22.28 -27.28 -10.40
C TYR A 248 21.05 -27.30 -11.30
N CYS A 249 20.20 -28.30 -11.09
CA CYS A 249 18.91 -28.40 -11.76
C CYS A 249 17.94 -27.35 -11.24
N SER A 250 17.15 -26.78 -12.15
CA SER A 250 16.02 -25.92 -11.79
C SER A 250 14.96 -26.68 -10.98
N ALA A 251 14.29 -25.98 -10.06
CA ALA A 251 13.19 -26.56 -9.28
C ALA A 251 11.97 -26.86 -10.15
N TRP A 252 11.37 -28.03 -9.95
CA TRP A 252 10.05 -28.38 -10.47
C TRP A 252 8.93 -27.83 -9.58
N SER A 253 7.70 -27.74 -10.10
CA SER A 253 6.55 -27.19 -9.36
C SER A 253 6.20 -27.95 -8.06
N GLY A 254 6.64 -29.21 -7.95
CA GLY A 254 6.47 -30.07 -6.78
C GLY A 254 7.70 -30.14 -5.87
N ASP A 255 8.83 -29.57 -6.26
CA ASP A 255 10.00 -29.46 -5.39
C ASP A 255 9.72 -28.50 -4.24
N LEU A 256 10.45 -28.67 -3.12
CA LEU A 256 10.14 -28.03 -1.85
C LEU A 256 9.92 -26.50 -1.95
N PRO A 257 10.76 -25.72 -2.68
CA PRO A 257 10.54 -24.28 -2.79
C PRO A 257 9.24 -23.91 -3.51
N ALA A 258 8.97 -24.49 -4.68
CA ALA A 258 7.77 -24.19 -5.46
C ALA A 258 6.50 -24.68 -4.75
N TYR A 259 6.56 -25.86 -4.11
CA TYR A 259 5.48 -26.36 -3.26
C TYR A 259 5.16 -25.40 -2.10
N THR A 260 6.20 -24.91 -1.40
CA THR A 260 6.05 -24.00 -0.26
C THR A 260 5.42 -22.67 -0.69
N VAL A 261 5.89 -22.09 -1.81
CA VAL A 261 5.32 -20.88 -2.41
C VAL A 261 3.83 -21.07 -2.69
N ARG A 262 3.45 -22.15 -3.39
CA ARG A 262 2.05 -22.43 -3.69
C ARG A 262 1.20 -22.61 -2.43
N SER A 263 1.72 -23.30 -1.41
CA SER A 263 1.01 -23.49 -0.15
C SER A 263 0.71 -22.16 0.54
N ILE A 264 1.69 -21.25 0.59
CA ILE A 264 1.52 -19.92 1.19
C ILE A 264 0.58 -19.05 0.35
N LEU A 265 0.70 -19.10 -0.98
CA LEU A 265 -0.21 -18.36 -1.87
C LEU A 265 -1.66 -18.86 -1.76
N LYS A 266 -1.90 -20.16 -1.57
CA LYS A 266 -3.24 -20.70 -1.26
C LYS A 266 -3.82 -20.11 0.02
N GLN A 267 -3.02 -19.96 1.08
CA GLN A 267 -3.46 -19.31 2.32
C GLN A 267 -3.79 -17.84 2.09
N HIS A 268 -2.92 -17.13 1.36
CA HIS A 268 -3.07 -15.72 1.04
C HIS A 268 -4.36 -15.41 0.27
N VAL A 269 -4.63 -16.11 -0.84
CA VAL A 269 -5.80 -15.85 -1.70
C VAL A 269 -7.13 -16.27 -1.07
N ASN A 270 -7.10 -17.21 -0.12
CA ASN A 270 -8.29 -17.65 0.63
C ASN A 270 -8.57 -16.80 1.88
N SER A 271 -7.68 -15.86 2.22
CA SER A 271 -7.84 -14.97 3.36
C SER A 271 -8.94 -13.93 3.12
N THR A 272 -9.83 -13.68 4.08
CA THR A 272 -10.85 -12.61 3.95
C THR A 272 -10.22 -11.22 3.81
N ALA A 273 -9.06 -11.02 4.45
CA ALA A 273 -8.24 -9.82 4.31
C ALA A 273 -7.73 -9.53 2.88
N ILE A 274 -7.82 -10.47 1.93
CA ILE A 274 -7.45 -10.21 0.52
C ILE A 274 -8.29 -9.09 -0.10
N ASN A 275 -9.46 -8.81 0.47
CA ASN A 275 -10.35 -7.72 0.06
C ASN A 275 -9.82 -6.32 0.42
N ASN A 276 -8.76 -6.22 1.23
CA ASN A 276 -8.07 -4.95 1.50
C ASN A 276 -7.06 -4.58 0.41
N CYS A 277 -6.85 -5.45 -0.57
CA CYS A 277 -5.76 -5.31 -1.52
C CYS A 277 -6.20 -4.73 -2.85
N GLN A 278 -5.33 -3.89 -3.41
CA GLN A 278 -5.52 -3.38 -4.76
C GLN A 278 -5.36 -4.52 -5.79
N THR A 279 -6.22 -4.50 -6.81
CA THR A 279 -6.38 -5.54 -7.85
C THR A 279 -5.08 -6.00 -8.51
N MET A 280 -4.23 -5.07 -8.95
CA MET A 280 -2.91 -5.36 -9.56
C MET A 280 -1.83 -5.71 -8.53
N ARG A 281 -2.05 -5.35 -7.27
CA ARG A 281 -1.09 -5.50 -6.17
C ARG A 281 -1.43 -6.64 -5.23
N ARG A 282 -2.38 -7.52 -5.59
CA ARG A 282 -2.81 -8.63 -4.74
C ARG A 282 -1.64 -9.54 -4.31
N PHE A 283 -0.65 -9.78 -5.16
CA PHE A 283 0.56 -10.55 -4.79
C PHE A 283 1.76 -9.68 -4.37
N SER A 284 1.54 -8.39 -4.10
CA SER A 284 2.60 -7.49 -3.64
C SER A 284 2.90 -7.71 -2.16
N GLN A 285 4.10 -7.32 -1.73
CA GLN A 285 4.50 -7.33 -0.32
C GLN A 285 3.50 -6.60 0.61
N SER A 286 2.93 -5.49 0.13
CA SER A 286 1.92 -4.72 0.89
C SER A 286 0.67 -5.57 1.16
N CYS A 287 0.17 -6.27 0.14
CA CYS A 287 -0.98 -7.14 0.30
C CYS A 287 -0.65 -8.43 1.06
N LEU A 288 0.52 -9.04 0.85
CA LEU A 288 0.94 -10.21 1.62
C LEU A 288 0.96 -9.89 3.14
N ALA A 289 1.37 -8.69 3.53
CA ALA A 289 1.32 -8.22 4.92
C ALA A 289 -0.10 -8.06 5.49
N GLN A 290 -1.13 -7.98 4.65
CA GLN A 290 -2.53 -7.97 5.10
C GLN A 290 -3.02 -9.36 5.48
N THR A 291 -2.48 -10.42 4.86
CA THR A 291 -3.02 -11.79 4.94
C THR A 291 -2.08 -12.79 5.62
N LEU A 292 -0.78 -12.52 5.62
CA LEU A 292 0.28 -13.42 6.08
C LEU A 292 1.09 -12.78 7.21
N THR A 293 1.59 -13.61 8.11
CA THR A 293 2.50 -13.24 9.18
C THR A 293 3.93 -13.00 8.66
N PRO A 294 4.78 -12.25 9.37
CA PRO A 294 6.16 -12.01 8.97
C PRO A 294 6.99 -13.29 8.67
N PRO A 295 6.89 -14.39 9.45
CA PRO A 295 7.57 -15.65 9.11
C PRO A 295 7.08 -16.26 7.79
N GLU A 296 5.77 -16.19 7.51
CA GLU A 296 5.20 -16.70 6.25
C GLU A 296 5.67 -15.88 5.05
N ILE A 297 5.75 -14.55 5.17
CA ILE A 297 6.25 -13.71 4.09
C ILE A 297 7.75 -13.93 3.86
N TYR A 298 8.53 -14.12 4.93
CA TYR A 298 9.94 -14.50 4.81
C TYR A 298 10.08 -15.84 4.07
N ASN A 299 9.33 -16.87 4.49
CA ASN A 299 9.34 -18.18 3.84
C ASN A 299 8.90 -18.09 2.38
N PHE A 300 7.86 -17.31 2.07
CA PHE A 300 7.45 -17.04 0.69
C PHE A 300 8.58 -16.38 -0.11
N THR A 301 9.21 -15.33 0.42
CA THR A 301 10.27 -14.58 -0.27
C THR A 301 11.46 -15.47 -0.61
N GLN A 302 11.96 -16.23 0.38
CA GLN A 302 13.09 -17.15 0.19
C GLN A 302 12.75 -18.25 -0.83
N ASN A 303 11.64 -18.95 -0.63
CA ASN A 303 11.28 -20.06 -1.49
C ASN A 303 10.88 -19.62 -2.90
N ASN A 304 10.32 -18.41 -3.07
CA ASN A 304 10.02 -17.84 -4.38
C ASN A 304 11.30 -17.50 -5.16
N LEU A 305 12.32 -16.94 -4.49
CA LEU A 305 13.63 -16.72 -5.12
C LEU A 305 14.30 -18.06 -5.50
N LEU A 306 14.30 -19.04 -4.60
CA LEU A 306 14.85 -20.39 -4.88
C LEU A 306 14.12 -21.11 -6.01
N ALA A 307 12.80 -21.04 -6.05
CA ALA A 307 11.99 -21.66 -7.10
C ALA A 307 12.27 -21.05 -8.48
N GLN A 308 12.59 -19.76 -8.53
CA GLN A 308 12.90 -19.06 -9.78
C GLN A 308 14.34 -19.28 -10.24
N GLU A 309 15.32 -19.26 -9.33
CA GLU A 309 16.75 -19.32 -9.64
C GLU A 309 17.50 -20.25 -8.66
N THR A 310 17.18 -21.55 -8.67
CA THR A 310 17.76 -22.53 -7.72
C THR A 310 19.28 -22.48 -7.69
N ALA A 311 19.93 -22.55 -8.86
CA ALA A 311 21.39 -22.62 -8.97
C ALA A 311 22.09 -21.38 -8.38
N ARG A 312 21.48 -20.19 -8.50
CA ARG A 312 22.07 -18.93 -8.08
C ARG A 312 22.42 -18.90 -6.58
N TYR A 313 21.60 -19.53 -5.76
CA TYR A 313 21.71 -19.45 -4.30
C TYR A 313 22.41 -20.66 -3.67
N GLN A 314 22.91 -21.60 -4.47
CA GLN A 314 23.65 -22.77 -3.94
C GLN A 314 25.15 -22.46 -3.83
N GLY A 315 25.76 -22.98 -2.77
CA GLY A 315 27.21 -22.93 -2.55
C GLY A 315 27.83 -21.53 -2.57
N ASN A 316 27.04 -20.49 -2.30
CA ASN A 316 27.51 -19.11 -2.21
C ASN A 316 28.46 -18.96 -1.03
N ASP A 317 29.61 -18.36 -1.27
CA ASP A 317 30.47 -17.85 -0.20
C ASP A 317 29.96 -16.51 0.36
N ASP A 318 30.56 -16.03 1.46
CA ASP A 318 30.12 -14.83 2.16
C ASP A 318 30.09 -13.57 1.26
N CYS A 319 31.06 -13.44 0.33
CA CYS A 319 31.11 -12.31 -0.59
C CYS A 319 29.99 -12.35 -1.63
N THR A 320 29.69 -13.53 -2.18
CA THR A 320 28.55 -13.71 -3.11
C THR A 320 27.24 -13.38 -2.42
N GLN A 321 27.08 -13.84 -1.18
CA GLN A 321 25.90 -13.54 -0.35
C GLN A 321 25.74 -12.02 -0.15
N ALA A 322 26.82 -11.33 0.23
CA ALA A 322 26.80 -9.90 0.51
C ALA A 322 26.67 -9.02 -0.74
N ILE A 323 27.29 -9.38 -1.86
CA ILE A 323 27.42 -8.53 -3.06
C ILE A 323 26.32 -8.79 -4.09
N PHE A 324 26.08 -10.05 -4.46
CA PHE A 324 25.17 -10.40 -5.55
C PHE A 324 23.80 -10.89 -5.08
N ASN A 325 23.74 -11.49 -3.89
CA ASN A 325 22.57 -12.22 -3.40
C ASN A 325 22.01 -11.67 -2.08
N THR A 326 22.24 -10.38 -1.79
CA THR A 326 21.79 -9.71 -0.56
C THR A 326 20.27 -9.77 -0.39
N ARG A 327 19.51 -9.80 -1.47
CA ARG A 327 18.03 -9.93 -1.41
C ARG A 327 17.55 -11.29 -0.89
N TYR A 328 18.39 -12.30 -0.97
CA TYR A 328 18.12 -13.62 -0.44
C TYR A 328 18.74 -13.78 0.94
N TRP A 329 20.03 -13.52 1.10
CA TRP A 329 20.75 -13.75 2.36
C TRP A 329 20.61 -12.64 3.40
N GLY A 330 20.36 -11.40 2.96
CA GLY A 330 20.25 -10.22 3.82
C GLY A 330 18.83 -9.93 4.33
N VAL A 331 17.84 -10.74 3.97
CA VAL A 331 16.47 -10.60 4.49
C VAL A 331 16.22 -11.65 5.57
N ASN A 332 15.46 -11.29 6.59
CA ASN A 332 15.05 -12.18 7.67
C ASN A 332 13.59 -11.89 8.07
N THR A 333 13.07 -12.61 9.05
CA THR A 333 11.70 -12.39 9.54
C THR A 333 11.46 -10.95 10.02
N ASN A 334 12.43 -10.33 10.70
CA ASN A 334 12.30 -8.96 11.21
C ASN A 334 12.17 -7.94 10.07
N SER A 335 12.73 -8.22 8.90
CA SER A 335 12.57 -7.37 7.69
C SER A 335 11.10 -7.13 7.35
N PHE A 336 10.21 -8.06 7.70
CA PHE A 336 8.75 -8.01 7.44
C PHE A 336 7.91 -7.67 8.66
N THR A 337 8.52 -7.48 9.83
CA THR A 337 7.82 -6.97 11.01
C THR A 337 7.67 -5.45 10.94
N CYS A 338 6.61 -4.95 11.59
CA CYS A 338 6.41 -3.53 11.80
C CYS A 338 7.63 -2.89 12.45
N LYS A 339 7.97 -1.69 11.99
CA LYS A 339 9.13 -0.95 12.49
C LYS A 339 8.78 -0.32 13.83
N ALA A 340 9.72 -0.37 14.76
CA ALA A 340 9.58 0.29 16.05
C ALA A 340 10.05 1.75 15.97
N TYR A 341 9.45 2.64 16.76
CA TYR A 341 9.75 4.07 16.78
C TYR A 341 9.84 4.57 18.23
N SER A 342 11.01 5.07 18.62
CA SER A 342 11.23 5.60 19.97
C SER A 342 12.21 6.78 19.98
N CYS A 343 12.31 7.46 21.12
CA CYS A 343 13.29 8.55 21.26
C CYS A 343 14.71 8.01 21.36
N GLY A 344 15.63 8.58 20.58
CA GLY A 344 17.02 8.13 20.53
C GLY A 344 17.88 8.68 21.67
N THR A 345 18.81 7.84 22.15
CA THR A 345 19.89 8.19 23.08
C THR A 345 21.17 8.58 22.32
N GLY A 346 22.03 9.41 22.92
CA GLY A 346 23.09 10.19 22.24
C GLY A 346 24.06 9.47 21.29
N ALA A 347 24.28 8.15 21.44
CA ALA A 347 25.33 7.41 20.71
C ALA A 347 25.04 7.17 19.22
N GLN A 348 23.79 7.35 18.76
CA GLN A 348 23.36 7.01 17.39
C GLN A 348 23.28 8.20 16.42
N TRP A 349 23.60 9.40 16.90
CA TRP A 349 23.40 10.63 16.14
C TRP A 349 24.71 11.09 15.49
N THR A 350 24.78 11.01 14.16
CA THR A 350 25.80 11.68 13.35
C THR A 350 25.16 12.93 12.70
N ASN A 351 25.90 14.04 12.60
CA ASN A 351 25.59 15.28 11.85
C ASN A 351 24.10 15.62 11.59
N GLU A 352 23.48 16.48 12.42
CA GLU A 352 22.14 17.08 12.18
C GLU A 352 20.99 16.09 11.89
N ALA A 353 21.21 14.79 12.10
CA ALA A 353 20.19 13.76 11.92
C ALA A 353 19.07 13.91 12.97
N CYS A 354 17.83 13.77 12.50
CA CYS A 354 16.61 13.76 13.31
C CYS A 354 15.92 12.39 13.32
N ILE A 355 16.23 11.52 12.34
CA ILE A 355 15.83 10.11 12.35
C ILE A 355 17.05 9.26 11.99
N ALA A 356 17.30 8.23 12.79
CA ALA A 356 18.31 7.20 12.55
C ALA A 356 17.66 5.81 12.55
N TYR A 357 18.01 4.96 11.58
CA TYR A 357 17.51 3.59 11.50
C TYR A 357 18.56 2.61 12.03
N GLN A 358 18.15 1.74 12.96
CA GLN A 358 18.94 0.64 13.49
C GLN A 358 18.43 -0.67 12.89
N GLU A 359 19.19 -1.25 11.96
CA GLU A 359 18.78 -2.45 11.24
C GLU A 359 18.66 -3.69 12.13
N ALA A 360 19.62 -3.88 13.05
CA ALA A 360 19.66 -5.03 13.95
C ALA A 360 18.40 -5.17 14.83
N THR A 361 17.80 -4.03 15.20
CA THR A 361 16.60 -3.96 16.04
C THR A 361 15.35 -3.54 15.28
N ASN A 362 15.45 -3.34 13.95
CA ASN A 362 14.34 -2.92 13.10
C ASN A 362 13.64 -1.64 13.61
N HIS A 363 14.45 -0.68 14.08
CA HIS A 363 14.01 0.42 14.93
C HIS A 363 14.44 1.79 14.38
N PHE A 364 13.52 2.74 14.35
CA PHE A 364 13.80 4.15 14.11
C PHE A 364 13.92 4.90 15.43
N ALA A 365 15.09 5.47 15.65
CA ALA A 365 15.29 6.44 16.71
C ALA A 365 15.04 7.86 16.21
N LEU A 366 14.38 8.66 17.05
CA LEU A 366 13.97 10.02 16.71
C LEU A 366 14.56 11.06 17.68
N LYS A 367 14.83 12.25 17.14
CA LYS A 367 15.29 13.42 17.89
C LYS A 367 14.72 14.69 17.26
N ASP A 368 14.26 15.60 18.11
CA ASP A 368 13.71 16.89 17.68
C ASP A 368 14.75 17.73 16.93
N CYS A 369 14.26 18.47 15.93
CA CYS A 369 15.08 19.43 15.21
C CYS A 369 15.27 20.73 15.99
N PRO A 370 16.36 21.47 15.73
CA PRO A 370 16.51 22.84 16.23
C PRO A 370 15.33 23.73 15.83
N THR A 371 15.09 24.80 16.61
CA THR A 371 13.99 25.75 16.35
C THR A 371 14.01 26.29 14.93
N GLY A 372 12.87 26.22 14.24
CA GLY A 372 12.70 26.71 12.86
C GLY A 372 13.07 25.70 11.77
N GLN A 373 13.56 24.51 12.14
CA GLN A 373 13.77 23.39 11.23
C GLN A 373 12.74 22.28 11.49
N TYR A 374 12.53 21.42 10.50
CA TYR A 374 11.68 20.25 10.62
C TYR A 374 12.41 18.99 10.16
N CYS A 375 11.96 17.83 10.64
CA CYS A 375 12.48 16.56 10.22
C CYS A 375 11.66 16.03 9.04
N ASN A 376 12.26 15.90 7.86
CA ASN A 376 11.57 15.33 6.71
C ASN A 376 11.51 13.79 6.84
N VAL A 377 10.48 13.31 7.53
CA VAL A 377 10.22 11.87 7.74
C VAL A 377 10.20 11.05 6.44
N ALA A 378 9.84 11.67 5.30
CA ALA A 378 9.81 10.98 4.01
C ALA A 378 11.20 10.62 3.46
N GLN A 379 12.27 11.23 4.01
CA GLN A 379 13.65 10.87 3.68
C GLN A 379 14.15 9.65 4.47
N SER A 380 13.50 9.32 5.60
CA SER A 380 13.86 8.13 6.38
C SER A 380 13.27 6.88 5.72
N GLN A 381 14.10 5.85 5.52
CA GLN A 381 13.67 4.61 4.88
C GLN A 381 14.24 3.40 5.59
N ALA A 382 13.42 2.35 5.68
CA ALA A 382 13.83 1.09 6.29
C ALA A 382 14.71 0.28 5.33
N ASN A 383 15.71 -0.41 5.86
CA ASN A 383 16.62 -1.33 5.14
C ASN A 383 17.59 -0.65 4.16
N LYS A 384 17.65 0.69 4.14
CA LYS A 384 18.66 1.46 3.40
C LYS A 384 19.06 2.67 4.23
N TRP A 385 20.28 2.63 4.73
CA TRP A 385 21.19 3.58 5.40
C TRP A 385 20.98 5.11 5.32
N THR A 386 19.80 5.65 5.06
CA THR A 386 19.58 7.11 5.00
C THR A 386 18.92 7.62 6.27
N ASN A 387 19.74 8.24 7.12
CA ASN A 387 19.26 9.12 8.19
C ASN A 387 18.51 10.31 7.55
N ALA A 388 17.43 10.75 8.17
CA ALA A 388 16.82 12.03 7.82
C ALA A 388 17.52 13.14 8.61
N THR A 389 17.83 14.25 7.96
CA THR A 389 18.41 15.43 8.59
C THR A 389 17.38 16.53 8.75
N CYS A 390 17.61 17.43 9.69
CA CYS A 390 16.79 18.61 9.82
C CYS A 390 16.94 19.53 8.61
N THR A 391 15.82 19.98 8.05
CA THR A 391 15.79 20.88 6.91
C THR A 391 14.88 22.06 7.19
N THR A 392 14.95 23.10 6.34
CA THR A 392 13.97 24.18 6.36
C THR A 392 12.62 23.67 5.88
N PRO A 393 11.51 24.01 6.56
CA PRO A 393 10.17 23.65 6.11
C PRO A 393 9.97 23.92 4.61
N PRO A 394 9.34 23.01 3.86
CA PRO A 394 9.07 23.24 2.46
C PRO A 394 8.21 24.50 2.34
N THR A 395 8.49 25.32 1.32
CA THR A 395 7.62 26.45 0.99
C THR A 395 6.20 25.95 0.79
N SER A 396 5.24 26.68 1.39
CA SER A 396 3.82 26.37 1.31
C SER A 396 3.41 26.09 -0.13
N ALA A 397 2.59 25.06 -0.34
CA ALA A 397 1.98 24.83 -1.65
C ALA A 397 1.20 26.09 -2.10
N PRO A 398 1.15 26.39 -3.40
CA PRO A 398 0.36 27.50 -3.91
C PRO A 398 -1.11 27.34 -3.51
N LEU A 399 -1.74 28.46 -3.14
CA LEU A 399 -3.10 28.57 -2.66
C LEU A 399 -4.12 28.47 -3.80
N TYR A 400 -5.27 27.85 -3.55
CA TYR A 400 -6.32 27.63 -4.55
C TYR A 400 -7.31 28.81 -4.62
N PRO A 401 -8.06 28.97 -5.72
CA PRO A 401 -9.14 29.95 -5.80
C PRO A 401 -10.06 29.92 -4.58
N GLY A 402 -10.28 31.08 -3.95
CA GLY A 402 -11.02 31.21 -2.70
C GLY A 402 -10.15 31.25 -1.44
N ASP A 403 -8.91 30.76 -1.47
CA ASP A 403 -7.98 30.75 -0.33
C ASP A 403 -7.48 32.16 0.05
N PRO A 404 -7.13 32.43 1.33
CA PRO A 404 -6.73 33.77 1.74
C PRO A 404 -5.28 34.02 1.34
N CYS A 405 -5.02 35.07 0.58
CA CYS A 405 -3.71 35.40 0.05
C CYS A 405 -3.27 36.80 0.47
N LYS A 406 -1.95 37.04 0.44
CA LYS A 406 -1.36 38.35 0.66
C LYS A 406 -0.82 38.95 -0.63
N VAL A 407 -0.24 38.11 -1.49
CA VAL A 407 0.33 38.51 -2.78
C VAL A 407 -0.08 37.54 -3.88
N ASN A 408 -0.01 38.02 -5.12
CA ASN A 408 -0.37 37.25 -6.31
C ASN A 408 0.35 35.90 -6.44
N THR A 409 1.64 35.85 -6.06
CA THR A 409 2.46 34.64 -6.12
C THR A 409 2.07 33.58 -5.09
N ASP A 410 1.22 33.92 -4.12
CA ASP A 410 0.68 32.93 -3.19
C ASP A 410 -0.32 32.01 -3.90
N CYS A 411 -1.00 32.49 -4.95
CA CYS A 411 -2.09 31.80 -5.61
C CYS A 411 -1.64 31.00 -6.83
N ILE A 412 -2.21 29.81 -7.05
CA ILE A 412 -1.96 29.00 -8.25
C ILE A 412 -2.35 29.72 -9.54
N SER A 413 -3.37 30.59 -9.47
CA SER A 413 -3.80 31.44 -10.58
C SER A 413 -2.88 32.65 -10.83
N GLY A 414 -1.97 32.93 -9.90
CA GLY A 414 -1.17 34.16 -9.90
C GLY A 414 -1.96 35.42 -9.58
N VAL A 415 -3.20 35.31 -9.04
CA VAL A 415 -4.07 36.47 -8.77
C VAL A 415 -4.63 36.43 -7.36
N CYS A 416 -4.24 37.43 -6.56
CA CYS A 416 -4.80 37.73 -5.25
C CYS A 416 -5.71 38.96 -5.34
N SER A 417 -6.99 38.82 -5.00
CA SER A 417 -7.95 39.92 -5.04
C SER A 417 -7.66 41.00 -4.00
N THR A 418 -8.25 42.18 -4.19
CA THR A 418 -8.22 43.28 -3.21
C THR A 418 -8.88 42.93 -1.87
N LYS A 419 -9.66 41.85 -1.80
CA LYS A 419 -10.24 41.29 -0.58
C LYS A 419 -9.32 40.28 0.10
N GLY A 420 -8.11 40.06 -0.42
CA GLY A 420 -7.14 39.10 0.11
C GLY A 420 -7.54 37.65 -0.14
N LEU A 421 -8.20 37.35 -1.27
CA LEU A 421 -8.58 35.99 -1.67
C LEU A 421 -8.05 35.64 -3.06
N CYS A 422 -7.56 34.43 -3.25
CA CYS A 422 -7.12 33.93 -4.55
C CYS A 422 -8.30 33.87 -5.52
N VAL A 423 -8.08 34.30 -6.76
CA VAL A 423 -9.13 34.36 -7.79
C VAL A 423 -8.82 33.35 -8.87
N GLY A 424 -9.76 32.44 -9.13
CA GLY A 424 -9.72 31.50 -10.24
C GLY A 424 -10.52 31.99 -11.45
N ILE A 425 -10.73 31.08 -12.39
CA ILE A 425 -11.57 31.29 -13.57
C ILE A 425 -13.04 31.43 -13.11
N GLY A 426 -13.70 32.47 -13.60
CA GLY A 426 -15.11 32.77 -13.31
C GLY A 426 -16.06 31.92 -14.14
N TRP A 427 -17.36 32.08 -13.88
CA TRP A 427 -18.37 31.50 -14.76
C TRP A 427 -18.48 32.37 -16.02
N ASP A 428 -17.81 31.92 -17.08
CA ASP A 428 -17.97 32.45 -18.42
C ASP A 428 -17.82 31.30 -19.43
N ASN A 429 -18.42 31.45 -20.62
CA ASN A 429 -18.40 30.40 -21.64
C ASN A 429 -17.18 30.51 -22.59
N GLN A 430 -16.15 31.30 -22.24
CA GLN A 430 -15.05 31.65 -23.14
C GLN A 430 -13.68 31.26 -22.61
N THR A 431 -13.48 31.31 -21.29
CA THR A 431 -12.23 31.01 -20.61
C THR A 431 -12.17 29.52 -20.34
N THR A 432 -11.15 28.87 -20.89
CA THR A 432 -10.97 27.43 -20.74
C THR A 432 -10.29 27.09 -19.43
N CYS A 433 -10.81 26.09 -18.73
CA CYS A 433 -10.14 25.44 -17.59
C CYS A 433 -9.54 24.10 -18.04
N ALA A 434 -8.53 23.59 -17.33
CA ALA A 434 -8.01 22.23 -17.55
C ALA A 434 -8.50 21.24 -16.49
N ASP A 435 -8.81 21.73 -15.29
CA ASP A 435 -9.25 20.94 -14.14
C ASP A 435 -10.01 21.83 -13.14
N ASP A 436 -10.75 21.21 -12.22
CA ASP A 436 -11.60 21.89 -11.24
C ASP A 436 -10.86 22.92 -10.39
N SER A 437 -9.57 22.68 -10.15
CA SER A 437 -8.76 23.48 -9.23
C SER A 437 -8.48 24.90 -9.74
N GLN A 438 -8.73 25.15 -11.02
CA GLN A 438 -8.62 26.47 -11.65
C GLN A 438 -9.89 27.31 -11.49
N CYS A 439 -11.03 26.69 -11.17
CA CYS A 439 -12.32 27.36 -11.07
C CYS A 439 -12.53 28.03 -9.70
N ASN A 440 -13.25 29.15 -9.69
CA ASN A 440 -13.66 29.80 -8.44
C ASN A 440 -14.57 28.89 -7.58
N PRO A 441 -14.63 29.10 -6.25
CA PRO A 441 -15.57 28.40 -5.37
C PRO A 441 -17.01 28.44 -5.91
N GLY A 442 -17.70 27.31 -5.84
CA GLY A 442 -19.05 27.15 -6.39
C GLY A 442 -19.10 26.73 -7.87
N LEU A 443 -17.95 26.58 -8.53
CA LEU A 443 -17.81 26.14 -9.92
C LEU A 443 -16.97 24.85 -10.02
N TYR A 444 -17.12 24.13 -11.14
CA TYR A 444 -16.29 22.97 -11.54
C TYR A 444 -15.98 23.04 -13.04
N CYS A 445 -14.96 22.33 -13.48
CA CYS A 445 -14.47 22.35 -14.85
C CYS A 445 -15.13 21.24 -15.67
N VAL A 446 -15.93 21.62 -16.67
CA VAL A 446 -16.70 20.65 -17.48
C VAL A 446 -16.67 21.00 -18.95
N GLU A 447 -16.80 19.98 -19.79
CA GLU A 447 -16.89 20.11 -21.24
C GLU A 447 -17.99 21.09 -21.64
N ASN A 448 -17.65 22.02 -22.54
CA ASN A 448 -18.56 23.02 -23.04
C ASN A 448 -19.57 22.36 -23.97
N ALA A 449 -20.86 22.52 -23.68
CA ALA A 449 -21.95 21.98 -24.50
C ALA A 449 -21.89 22.42 -25.98
N ASN A 450 -21.17 23.50 -26.31
CA ASN A 450 -21.02 24.02 -27.66
C ASN A 450 -19.67 23.68 -28.33
N SER A 451 -18.77 22.96 -27.65
CA SER A 451 -17.44 22.61 -28.17
C SER A 451 -16.85 21.39 -27.46
N VAL A 452 -16.63 20.31 -28.22
CA VAL A 452 -16.20 18.98 -27.72
C VAL A 452 -14.74 18.96 -27.23
N LEU A 453 -14.03 20.08 -27.29
CA LEU A 453 -12.60 20.18 -26.93
C LEU A 453 -12.30 21.39 -26.04
N GLN A 454 -13.32 22.04 -25.49
CA GLN A 454 -13.14 23.17 -24.57
C GLN A 454 -13.86 22.88 -23.27
N PHE A 455 -13.14 22.96 -22.16
CA PHE A 455 -13.71 22.84 -20.82
C PHE A 455 -13.87 24.24 -20.23
N THR A 456 -14.97 24.51 -19.55
CA THR A 456 -15.28 25.82 -18.96
C THR A 456 -15.76 25.64 -17.53
N CYS A 457 -15.56 26.65 -16.69
CA CYS A 457 -16.02 26.62 -15.31
C CYS A 457 -17.54 26.87 -15.25
N GLN A 458 -18.31 25.85 -14.82
CA GLN A 458 -19.77 25.90 -14.71
C GLN A 458 -20.23 25.75 -13.24
N PRO A 459 -21.45 26.20 -12.88
CA PRO A 459 -21.97 26.06 -11.52
C PRO A 459 -22.09 24.59 -11.08
N LEU A 460 -21.70 24.30 -9.82
CA LEU A 460 -21.82 22.97 -9.23
C LEU A 460 -23.25 22.41 -9.27
N ILE A 461 -23.36 21.10 -9.47
CA ILE A 461 -24.61 20.35 -9.62
C ILE A 461 -25.29 20.20 -8.25
N LYS A 462 -26.57 20.57 -8.17
CA LYS A 462 -27.31 20.55 -6.89
C LYS A 462 -27.73 19.14 -6.50
N VAL A 463 -27.96 18.93 -5.20
CA VAL A 463 -28.56 17.68 -4.67
C VAL A 463 -29.84 17.34 -5.43
N GLY A 464 -29.96 16.07 -5.85
CA GLY A 464 -31.08 15.52 -6.60
C GLY A 464 -31.01 15.74 -8.12
N GLN A 465 -30.01 16.47 -8.62
CA GLN A 465 -29.80 16.64 -10.06
C GLN A 465 -28.82 15.60 -10.60
N SER A 466 -29.08 15.12 -11.81
CA SER A 466 -28.17 14.25 -12.56
C SER A 466 -27.21 15.05 -13.42
N GLY A 467 -26.05 14.47 -13.73
CA GLY A 467 -25.02 15.10 -14.56
C GLY A 467 -23.61 15.00 -14.00
N CYS A 468 -23.43 14.49 -12.77
CA CYS A 468 -22.11 14.38 -12.18
C CYS A 468 -21.37 13.14 -12.69
N ALA A 469 -20.08 13.29 -12.94
CA ALA A 469 -19.10 12.23 -13.15
C ALA A 469 -18.16 12.11 -11.95
N SER A 470 -18.00 13.19 -11.16
CA SER A 470 -17.22 13.22 -9.93
C SER A 470 -17.96 13.84 -8.75
N GLU A 471 -17.53 13.55 -7.51
CA GLU A 471 -18.05 14.24 -6.32
C GLU A 471 -17.74 15.75 -6.34
N PHE A 472 -16.70 16.15 -7.07
CA PHE A 472 -16.28 17.54 -7.21
C PHE A 472 -17.19 18.32 -8.16
N ASP A 473 -18.01 17.64 -8.98
CA ASP A 473 -19.03 18.28 -9.82
C ASP A 473 -20.25 18.69 -8.99
N CYS A 474 -20.48 17.99 -7.88
CA CYS A 474 -21.59 18.23 -6.98
C CYS A 474 -21.30 19.38 -6.02
N VAL A 475 -22.36 20.06 -5.55
CA VAL A 475 -22.25 21.06 -4.47
C VAL A 475 -21.49 20.52 -3.24
N PRO A 476 -20.83 21.37 -2.44
CA PRO A 476 -19.94 20.95 -1.33
C PRO A 476 -20.52 20.01 -0.27
N ASN A 477 -21.85 20.00 -0.14
CA ASN A 477 -22.58 19.14 0.78
C ASN A 477 -23.09 17.82 0.15
N ALA A 478 -22.63 17.49 -1.05
CA ALA A 478 -23.05 16.31 -1.80
C ALA A 478 -21.89 15.54 -2.41
N ASN A 479 -22.13 14.24 -2.62
CA ASN A 479 -21.27 13.32 -3.33
C ASN A 479 -22.02 12.83 -4.60
N CYS A 480 -21.30 12.29 -5.58
CA CYS A 480 -21.86 11.80 -6.82
C CYS A 480 -22.22 10.31 -6.72
N ASN A 481 -23.52 10.01 -6.72
CA ASN A 481 -24.02 8.64 -6.82
C ASN A 481 -23.94 8.16 -8.28
N PHE A 482 -22.73 7.80 -8.68
CA PHE A 482 -22.40 7.32 -10.01
C PHE A 482 -22.23 5.80 -9.99
N THR A 483 -22.83 5.12 -10.97
CA THR A 483 -22.56 3.71 -11.27
C THR A 483 -22.65 3.49 -12.77
N MET A 484 -22.17 2.34 -13.28
CA MET A 484 -22.34 1.99 -14.71
C MET A 484 -23.79 2.06 -15.18
N ASN A 485 -24.76 1.73 -14.31
CA ASN A 485 -26.18 1.73 -14.62
C ASN A 485 -26.87 3.08 -14.35
N ASN A 486 -26.13 4.07 -13.85
CA ASN A 486 -26.61 5.41 -13.51
C ASN A 486 -25.69 6.47 -14.12
N PHE A 487 -25.58 6.45 -15.45
CA PHE A 487 -24.82 7.43 -16.22
C PHE A 487 -25.76 8.47 -16.88
N PRO A 488 -25.59 9.77 -16.62
CA PRO A 488 -24.67 10.38 -15.65
C PRO A 488 -25.18 10.22 -14.20
N GLY A 489 -24.26 10.33 -13.24
CA GLY A 489 -24.57 10.15 -11.82
C GLY A 489 -25.47 11.25 -11.26
N THR A 490 -26.03 11.01 -10.08
CA THR A 490 -26.90 11.97 -9.37
C THR A 490 -26.22 12.48 -8.10
N CYS A 491 -26.26 13.77 -7.86
CA CYS A 491 -25.71 14.34 -6.62
C CYS A 491 -26.60 14.00 -5.41
N VAL A 492 -26.03 13.35 -4.40
CA VAL A 492 -26.70 12.92 -3.17
C VAL A 492 -26.01 13.56 -1.97
N ALA A 493 -26.77 14.12 -1.04
CA ALA A 493 -26.20 14.76 0.14
C ALA A 493 -25.38 13.78 1.00
N TYR A 494 -24.27 14.26 1.56
CA TYR A 494 -23.45 13.47 2.48
C TYR A 494 -24.26 12.95 3.66
N PHE A 495 -24.02 11.68 4.02
CA PHE A 495 -24.60 10.98 5.16
C PHE A 495 -26.13 11.11 5.27
N SER A 496 -26.82 11.10 4.14
CA SER A 496 -28.27 11.35 4.06
C SER A 496 -29.09 10.08 3.82
N ALA A 497 -28.50 9.04 3.21
CA ALA A 497 -29.22 7.83 2.84
C ALA A 497 -29.48 6.91 4.05
N PRO A 498 -30.74 6.51 4.31
CA PRO A 498 -31.07 5.59 5.40
C PRO A 498 -30.59 4.16 5.12
N ASN A 499 -30.55 3.32 6.16
CA ASN A 499 -30.22 1.91 6.01
C ASN A 499 -31.18 1.23 5.01
N GLY A 500 -30.64 0.35 4.15
CA GLY A 500 -31.35 -0.32 3.07
C GLY A 500 -31.31 0.43 1.73
N THR A 501 -30.90 1.70 1.70
CA THR A 501 -30.76 2.44 0.44
C THR A 501 -29.60 1.90 -0.40
N PRO A 502 -29.80 1.59 -1.69
CA PRO A 502 -28.72 1.21 -2.59
C PRO A 502 -27.73 2.36 -2.80
N VAL A 503 -26.44 2.08 -2.67
CA VAL A 503 -25.36 3.06 -2.85
C VAL A 503 -24.12 2.41 -3.49
N PRO A 504 -23.25 3.19 -4.15
CA PRO A 504 -21.94 2.72 -4.58
C PRO A 504 -21.15 2.19 -3.38
N CYS A 505 -20.79 0.91 -3.43
CA CYS A 505 -20.13 0.23 -2.31
C CYS A 505 -19.45 -1.04 -2.82
N ALA A 506 -18.26 -0.92 -3.40
CA ALA A 506 -17.57 -2.07 -3.99
C ALA A 506 -17.22 -3.14 -2.93
N VAL A 507 -16.80 -2.67 -1.74
CA VAL A 507 -16.44 -3.46 -0.57
C VAL A 507 -17.19 -2.92 0.64
N SER A 508 -17.68 -3.80 1.52
CA SER A 508 -18.32 -3.41 2.78
C SER A 508 -17.38 -2.56 3.63
N GLY A 509 -17.83 -1.40 4.11
CA GLY A 509 -16.97 -0.47 4.83
C GLY A 509 -17.58 0.91 5.02
N TYR A 510 -16.71 1.92 5.09
CA TYR A 510 -17.11 3.32 5.17
C TYR A 510 -17.85 3.77 3.91
N SER A 511 -18.92 4.54 4.07
CA SER A 511 -19.65 5.17 2.99
C SER A 511 -20.08 6.57 3.37
N SER A 512 -19.69 7.55 2.55
CA SER A 512 -20.06 8.96 2.71
C SER A 512 -21.52 9.23 2.35
N PHE A 513 -22.24 8.29 1.73
CA PHE A 513 -23.66 8.41 1.40
C PHE A 513 -24.58 8.09 2.60
N CYS A 514 -24.19 7.10 3.40
CA CYS A 514 -25.06 6.47 4.39
C CYS A 514 -25.13 7.26 5.70
N GLN A 515 -26.32 7.38 6.30
CA GLN A 515 -26.49 8.05 7.60
C GLN A 515 -25.67 7.41 8.73
N SER A 516 -25.45 6.10 8.65
CA SER A 516 -24.59 5.33 9.55
C SER A 516 -23.09 5.50 9.27
N GLY A 517 -22.74 6.08 8.13
CA GLY A 517 -21.38 6.10 7.59
C GLY A 517 -20.90 4.73 7.08
N ALA A 518 -21.78 3.73 6.96
CA ALA A 518 -21.41 2.38 6.54
C ALA A 518 -22.29 1.83 5.42
N CYS A 519 -21.67 1.12 4.48
CA CYS A 519 -22.35 0.34 3.45
C CYS A 519 -21.93 -1.13 3.52
N TYR A 520 -22.85 -2.03 3.17
CA TYR A 520 -22.62 -3.46 3.10
C TYR A 520 -22.83 -3.97 1.68
N ASN A 521 -21.89 -4.80 1.21
CA ASN A 521 -21.99 -5.51 -0.05
C ASN A 521 -21.68 -6.99 0.16
N ALA A 522 -22.62 -7.86 -0.22
CA ALA A 522 -22.47 -9.31 -0.10
C ALA A 522 -21.53 -9.94 -1.16
N GLY A 523 -20.97 -9.13 -2.08
CA GLY A 523 -20.01 -9.57 -3.09
C GLY A 523 -20.57 -9.67 -4.51
N PHE A 524 -21.89 -9.59 -4.72
CA PHE A 524 -22.52 -9.94 -6.00
C PHE A 524 -22.94 -8.77 -6.92
N SER A 525 -22.90 -7.52 -6.45
CA SER A 525 -23.34 -6.35 -7.23
C SER A 525 -22.38 -5.18 -7.09
N ASP A 526 -22.34 -4.28 -8.07
CA ASP A 526 -21.68 -2.96 -8.01
C ASP A 526 -22.27 -2.05 -6.93
N LEU A 527 -23.54 -2.28 -6.59
CA LEU A 527 -24.23 -1.61 -5.51
C LEU A 527 -24.15 -2.42 -4.23
N GLY A 528 -23.86 -1.74 -3.13
CA GLY A 528 -24.20 -2.24 -1.80
C GLY A 528 -25.44 -1.52 -1.28
N VAL A 529 -25.73 -1.74 -0.02
CA VAL A 529 -26.80 -1.02 0.69
C VAL A 529 -26.23 -0.32 1.91
N CYS A 530 -26.78 0.83 2.25
CA CYS A 530 -26.51 1.45 3.54
C CYS A 530 -26.88 0.49 4.67
N ALA A 531 -25.99 0.33 5.64
CA ALA A 531 -26.13 -0.66 6.70
C ALA A 531 -25.79 -0.04 8.06
N PRO A 532 -26.26 -0.62 9.18
CA PRO A 532 -25.80 -0.21 10.49
C PRO A 532 -24.28 -0.28 10.59
N ALA A 533 -23.70 0.71 11.28
CA ALA A 533 -22.26 0.81 11.44
C ALA A 533 -21.70 -0.41 12.20
N PRO A 534 -20.62 -1.05 11.72
CA PRO A 534 -19.93 -2.09 12.47
C PRO A 534 -19.20 -1.52 13.69
N VAL A 535 -19.12 -2.31 14.75
CA VAL A 535 -18.40 -1.98 15.99
C VAL A 535 -17.39 -3.09 16.26
N SER A 536 -16.15 -2.70 16.54
CA SER A 536 -15.08 -3.61 16.95
C SER A 536 -15.38 -4.19 18.33
N GLN A 537 -15.01 -5.44 18.58
CA GLN A 537 -15.20 -6.05 19.91
C GLN A 537 -14.40 -5.34 21.00
N GLN A 538 -13.21 -4.84 20.65
CA GLN A 538 -12.30 -4.13 21.54
C GLN A 538 -11.49 -3.11 20.75
N LEU A 539 -11.21 -1.96 21.38
CA LEU A 539 -10.18 -1.01 20.94
C LEU A 539 -9.38 -0.49 22.16
N PRO A 540 -8.05 -0.35 22.05
CA PRO A 540 -7.22 -0.79 20.92
C PRO A 540 -7.14 -2.32 20.83
N ASN A 541 -7.04 -2.86 19.61
CA ASN A 541 -6.86 -4.29 19.35
C ASN A 541 -5.56 -4.50 18.59
N SER A 542 -4.58 -5.17 19.20
CA SER A 542 -3.33 -5.54 18.53
C SER A 542 -3.58 -6.63 17.50
N CYS A 543 -2.89 -6.57 16.37
CA CYS A 543 -3.07 -7.53 15.28
C CYS A 543 -1.72 -7.86 14.62
N VAL A 544 -1.67 -9.02 13.96
CA VAL A 544 -0.54 -9.39 13.08
C VAL A 544 -0.97 -9.34 11.62
N THR A 545 -2.21 -9.75 11.33
CA THR A 545 -2.84 -9.68 10.00
C THR A 545 -4.22 -9.06 10.12
N SER A 546 -4.78 -8.63 8.99
CA SER A 546 -6.10 -7.98 8.96
C SER A 546 -7.25 -8.93 9.28
N ASN A 547 -7.04 -10.25 9.23
CA ASN A 547 -8.07 -11.22 9.64
C ASN A 547 -8.50 -11.06 11.10
N SER A 548 -7.62 -10.53 11.97
CA SER A 548 -7.94 -10.21 13.37
C SER A 548 -8.75 -8.92 13.56
N CYS A 549 -8.99 -8.18 12.47
CA CYS A 549 -9.63 -6.86 12.48
C CYS A 549 -11.06 -6.89 11.93
N MET A 550 -11.77 -8.02 12.07
CA MET A 550 -13.17 -8.09 11.67
C MET A 550 -14.10 -7.46 12.71
N ALA A 551 -15.11 -6.74 12.24
CA ALA A 551 -16.19 -6.21 13.06
C ALA A 551 -17.54 -6.67 12.52
N MET A 552 -18.56 -6.61 13.37
CA MET A 552 -19.94 -6.92 13.00
C MET A 552 -20.85 -5.74 13.31
N ASN A 553 -21.90 -5.59 12.52
CA ASN A 553 -22.99 -4.68 12.84
C ASN A 553 -24.14 -5.39 13.54
N SER A 554 -25.19 -4.64 13.89
CA SER A 554 -26.37 -5.16 14.59
C SER A 554 -27.21 -6.16 13.79
N LEU A 555 -26.94 -6.32 12.48
CA LEU A 555 -27.60 -7.30 11.61
C LEU A 555 -26.76 -8.59 11.43
N GLY A 556 -25.63 -8.70 12.13
CA GLY A 556 -24.70 -9.83 11.98
C GLY A 556 -23.90 -9.80 10.68
N GLN A 557 -23.89 -8.67 9.96
CA GLN A 557 -23.07 -8.49 8.77
C GLN A 557 -21.62 -8.21 9.17
N THR A 558 -20.68 -8.87 8.48
CA THR A 558 -19.25 -8.76 8.76
C THR A 558 -18.57 -7.70 7.91
N PHE A 559 -17.67 -6.95 8.53
CA PHE A 559 -16.86 -5.90 7.91
C PHE A 559 -15.39 -6.19 8.16
N GLN A 560 -14.61 -6.14 7.09
CA GLN A 560 -13.18 -6.40 7.13
C GLN A 560 -12.44 -5.09 7.43
N GLY A 561 -11.79 -5.02 8.59
CA GLY A 561 -10.87 -3.93 8.93
C GLY A 561 -9.45 -4.17 8.42
N THR A 562 -8.57 -3.21 8.68
CA THR A 562 -7.14 -3.27 8.33
C THR A 562 -6.27 -3.35 9.58
N CYS A 563 -5.20 -4.14 9.51
CA CYS A 563 -4.14 -4.19 10.49
C CYS A 563 -2.99 -3.27 10.03
N THR A 564 -2.67 -2.27 10.85
CA THR A 564 -1.75 -1.19 10.47
C THR A 564 -0.64 -1.06 11.52
N CYS A 565 0.62 -0.96 11.06
CA CYS A 565 1.77 -0.72 11.94
C CYS A 565 1.63 0.64 12.63
N GLY A 566 1.71 0.67 13.96
CA GLY A 566 1.72 1.91 14.72
C GLY A 566 3.12 2.53 14.84
N TYR A 567 3.18 3.82 15.15
CA TYR A 567 4.44 4.50 15.50
C TYR A 567 4.73 4.37 17.00
N ASN A 568 5.11 3.18 17.44
CA ASN A 568 5.32 2.90 18.86
C ASN A 568 6.67 2.19 19.12
N PRO A 569 7.18 2.23 20.36
CA PRO A 569 8.50 1.69 20.71
C PRO A 569 8.66 0.18 20.50
N THR A 570 7.56 -0.56 20.41
CA THR A 570 7.57 -2.03 20.28
C THR A 570 7.31 -2.51 18.86
N GLY A 571 7.03 -1.60 17.90
CA GLY A 571 6.66 -1.98 16.54
C GLY A 571 5.35 -2.79 16.50
N THR A 572 4.41 -2.52 17.39
CA THR A 572 3.12 -3.22 17.43
C THR A 572 2.15 -2.64 16.41
N SER A 573 1.46 -3.50 15.66
CA SER A 573 0.34 -3.15 14.79
C SER A 573 -1.00 -3.26 15.50
N TYR A 574 -1.95 -2.43 15.10
CA TYR A 574 -3.31 -2.39 15.65
C TYR A 574 -4.35 -2.33 14.54
N CYS A 575 -5.54 -2.83 14.86
CA CYS A 575 -6.68 -2.71 13.97
C CYS A 575 -7.13 -1.25 13.86
N SER A 576 -7.43 -0.82 12.63
CA SER A 576 -8.07 0.46 12.36
C SER A 576 -9.46 0.51 13.00
N ALA A 577 -9.87 1.70 13.43
CA ALA A 577 -11.19 1.91 14.01
C ALA A 577 -12.27 1.78 12.92
N HIS A 578 -13.37 1.11 13.24
CA HIS A 578 -14.57 1.07 12.41
C HIS A 578 -15.43 2.32 12.66
N ILE A 579 -16.28 2.68 11.71
CA ILE A 579 -17.10 3.90 11.80
C ILE A 579 -18.08 3.88 12.99
N GLY A 580 -18.44 2.70 13.50
CA GLY A 580 -19.28 2.56 14.71
C GLY A 580 -18.50 2.60 16.03
N ASP A 581 -17.16 2.56 15.99
CA ASP A 581 -16.32 2.70 17.17
C ASP A 581 -16.29 4.14 17.69
N ALA A 582 -15.78 4.36 18.90
CA ALA A 582 -15.75 5.71 19.49
C ALA A 582 -15.02 6.76 18.60
N PRO A 583 -13.84 6.48 18.00
CA PRO A 583 -13.22 7.40 17.03
C PRO A 583 -14.09 7.65 15.80
N GLY A 584 -14.69 6.59 15.24
CA GLY A 584 -15.56 6.69 14.07
C GLY A 584 -16.85 7.48 14.31
N LYS A 585 -17.50 7.29 15.47
CA LYS A 585 -18.67 8.08 15.88
C LYS A 585 -18.34 9.55 16.06
N ALA A 586 -17.19 9.86 16.68
CA ALA A 586 -16.73 11.23 16.83
C ALA A 586 -16.50 11.89 15.46
N TYR A 587 -15.82 11.20 14.54
CA TYR A 587 -15.65 11.62 13.16
C TYR A 587 -16.99 11.85 12.45
N LEU A 588 -17.90 10.88 12.47
CA LEU A 588 -19.20 10.98 11.78
C LEU A 588 -20.03 12.15 12.31
N THR A 589 -19.94 12.45 13.61
CA THR A 589 -20.61 13.59 14.23
C THR A 589 -20.09 14.90 13.67
N VAL A 590 -18.77 15.09 13.65
CA VAL A 590 -18.18 16.33 13.11
C VAL A 590 -18.36 16.44 11.59
N ALA A 591 -18.27 15.32 10.86
CA ALA A 591 -18.38 15.30 9.41
C ALA A 591 -19.79 15.70 8.94
N LYS A 592 -20.84 15.25 9.65
CA LYS A 592 -22.22 15.69 9.38
C LYS A 592 -22.39 17.20 9.56
N VAL A 593 -21.84 17.76 10.64
CA VAL A 593 -21.88 19.22 10.88
C VAL A 593 -21.11 19.95 9.77
N LEU A 594 -19.90 19.49 9.46
CA LEU A 594 -19.02 20.06 8.45
C LEU A 594 -19.72 20.15 7.10
N TYR A 595 -20.15 19.01 6.54
CA TYR A 595 -20.72 18.98 5.20
C TYR A 595 -22.10 19.63 5.11
N SER A 596 -22.83 19.79 6.24
CA SER A 596 -24.07 20.57 6.25
C SER A 596 -23.87 22.09 6.38
N SER A 597 -22.63 22.54 6.64
CA SER A 597 -22.35 23.94 6.93
C SER A 597 -22.41 24.83 5.69
N PRO A 598 -23.03 26.03 5.79
CA PRO A 598 -22.92 27.05 4.75
C PRO A 598 -21.47 27.46 4.45
N GLY A 599 -20.55 27.31 5.41
CA GLY A 599 -19.13 27.63 5.21
C GLY A 599 -18.46 26.80 4.10
N MET A 600 -18.98 25.61 3.81
CA MET A 600 -18.46 24.71 2.77
C MET A 600 -18.56 25.32 1.36
N THR A 601 -19.53 26.22 1.12
CA THR A 601 -19.70 26.85 -0.21
C THR A 601 -18.58 27.83 -0.54
N ASN A 602 -17.77 28.22 0.46
CA ASN A 602 -16.62 29.10 0.28
C ASN A 602 -15.34 28.33 -0.06
N CYS A 603 -15.38 27.00 0.00
CA CYS A 603 -14.25 26.16 -0.35
C CYS A 603 -14.23 25.88 -1.85
N GLN A 604 -13.04 25.86 -2.42
CA GLN A 604 -12.84 25.28 -3.74
C GLN A 604 -13.24 23.79 -3.69
N THR A 605 -13.90 23.30 -4.74
CA THR A 605 -14.55 21.98 -4.75
C THR A 605 -13.59 20.81 -4.50
N SER A 606 -12.41 20.80 -5.12
CA SER A 606 -11.36 19.79 -4.93
C SER A 606 -10.57 19.96 -3.63
N ARG A 607 -10.75 21.08 -2.92
CA ARG A 607 -10.16 21.37 -1.61
C ARG A 607 -11.12 21.17 -0.43
N ARG A 608 -12.36 20.72 -0.66
CA ARG A 608 -13.42 20.63 0.36
C ARG A 608 -13.11 19.71 1.55
N HIS A 609 -12.12 18.83 1.44
CA HIS A 609 -11.69 17.92 2.52
C HIS A 609 -10.34 18.30 3.16
N TYR A 610 -9.72 19.39 2.69
CA TYR A 610 -8.41 19.83 3.17
C TYR A 610 -8.53 20.75 4.37
N SER A 611 -7.41 20.84 5.09
CA SER A 611 -7.22 21.70 6.26
C SER A 611 -7.80 23.11 6.09
N ASP A 612 -7.41 23.77 5.01
CA ASP A 612 -7.74 25.18 4.78
C ASP A 612 -9.25 25.40 4.65
N CYS A 613 -9.98 24.41 4.12
CA CYS A 613 -11.43 24.44 4.07
C CYS A 613 -12.06 24.23 5.45
N LEU A 614 -11.54 23.28 6.24
CA LEU A 614 -12.00 23.03 7.60
C LEU A 614 -11.91 24.30 8.46
N ASP A 615 -10.81 25.05 8.35
CA ASP A 615 -10.61 26.30 9.10
C ASP A 615 -11.67 27.35 8.78
N ARG A 616 -12.07 27.46 7.51
CA ARG A 616 -13.13 28.38 7.08
C ARG A 616 -14.48 27.97 7.61
N VAL A 617 -14.78 26.68 7.58
CA VAL A 617 -16.04 26.16 8.08
C VAL A 617 -16.13 26.35 9.58
N ALA A 618 -15.06 26.03 10.31
CA ALA A 618 -14.97 26.24 11.75
C ALA A 618 -15.14 27.72 12.11
N ALA A 619 -14.46 28.63 11.41
CA ALA A 619 -14.63 30.08 11.59
C ALA A 619 -16.08 30.53 11.34
N THR A 620 -16.72 30.02 10.28
CA THR A 620 -18.14 30.31 9.96
C THR A 620 -19.09 29.84 11.07
N LEU A 621 -18.77 28.71 11.71
CA LEU A 621 -19.56 28.13 12.79
C LEU A 621 -19.19 28.66 14.19
N GLY A 622 -18.18 29.53 14.30
CA GLY A 622 -17.65 29.99 15.59
C GLY A 622 -17.05 28.86 16.43
N GLN A 623 -16.54 27.81 15.79
CA GLN A 623 -15.97 26.63 16.43
C GLN A 623 -14.44 26.59 16.27
N ASN A 624 -13.78 25.83 17.14
CA ASN A 624 -12.36 25.58 17.05
C ASN A 624 -12.09 24.48 16.00
N THR A 625 -11.31 24.77 14.95
CA THR A 625 -10.99 23.79 13.89
C THR A 625 -10.35 22.52 14.41
N ASN A 626 -9.59 22.60 15.51
CA ASN A 626 -8.94 21.45 16.15
C ASN A 626 -9.91 20.32 16.51
N VAL A 627 -11.18 20.64 16.81
CA VAL A 627 -12.22 19.64 17.07
C VAL A 627 -12.47 18.76 15.83
N TYR A 628 -12.47 19.36 14.65
CA TYR A 628 -12.66 18.66 13.38
C TYR A 628 -11.41 17.86 13.00
N TYR A 629 -10.24 18.51 13.04
CA TYR A 629 -8.97 17.87 12.70
C TYR A 629 -8.71 16.64 13.56
N SER A 630 -8.77 16.77 14.88
CA SER A 630 -8.49 15.67 15.79
C SER A 630 -9.48 14.52 15.60
N ALA A 631 -10.77 14.78 15.37
CA ALA A 631 -11.75 13.72 15.13
C ALA A 631 -11.51 12.99 13.80
N ILE A 632 -11.20 13.71 12.72
CA ILE A 632 -10.86 13.12 11.41
C ILE A 632 -9.60 12.27 11.52
N LEU A 633 -8.52 12.84 12.07
CA LEU A 633 -7.24 12.16 12.23
C LEU A 633 -7.37 10.94 13.16
N ASN A 634 -8.06 11.06 14.29
CA ASN A 634 -8.22 9.97 15.25
C ASN A 634 -8.95 8.77 14.64
N PHE A 635 -9.97 8.98 13.80
CA PHE A 635 -10.65 7.87 13.13
C PHE A 635 -9.76 7.23 12.07
N THR A 636 -9.10 8.04 11.26
CA THR A 636 -8.41 7.60 10.04
C THR A 636 -7.04 7.00 10.31
N ASN A 637 -6.41 7.44 11.40
CA ASN A 637 -5.04 7.09 11.77
C ASN A 637 -4.96 6.49 13.16
N TYR A 638 -6.08 5.99 13.70
CA TYR A 638 -6.16 5.45 15.06
C TYR A 638 -4.95 4.57 15.44
N PRO A 639 -4.52 3.59 14.61
CA PRO A 639 -3.38 2.72 14.94
C PRO A 639 -2.05 3.48 15.11
N LEU A 640 -1.89 4.60 14.40
CA LEU A 640 -0.64 5.37 14.34
C LEU A 640 -0.36 6.14 15.62
N TYR A 641 -1.38 6.40 16.45
CA TYR A 641 -1.26 7.21 17.67
C TYR A 641 -1.12 6.38 18.96
N ILE A 642 -1.40 5.08 18.90
CA ILE A 642 -1.37 4.21 20.07
C ILE A 642 0.06 4.08 20.57
N ASN A 643 0.26 4.39 21.85
CA ASN A 643 1.55 4.27 22.55
C ASN A 643 2.71 5.04 21.87
N ASN A 644 2.44 6.22 21.29
CA ASN A 644 3.51 7.10 20.80
C ASN A 644 4.38 7.63 21.94
N ASP A 645 5.70 7.54 21.78
CA ASP A 645 6.67 8.29 22.56
C ASP A 645 6.60 9.79 22.27
N ASN A 646 7.08 10.65 23.18
CA ASN A 646 6.99 12.11 23.04
C ASN A 646 7.64 12.64 21.76
N CYS A 647 8.81 12.13 21.36
CA CYS A 647 9.46 12.51 20.10
C CYS A 647 8.66 12.05 18.86
N VAL A 648 7.97 10.90 18.94
CA VAL A 648 7.07 10.46 17.87
C VAL A 648 5.92 11.45 17.75
N LYS A 649 5.36 11.89 18.89
CA LYS A 649 4.32 12.92 18.93
C LYS A 649 4.78 14.26 18.35
N SER A 650 6.03 14.66 18.54
CA SER A 650 6.54 15.94 18.03
C SER A 650 7.03 15.89 16.58
N ILE A 651 7.39 14.72 16.06
CA ILE A 651 8.03 14.57 14.74
C ILE A 651 7.14 13.89 13.71
N ILE A 652 6.53 12.74 14.07
CA ILE A 652 5.77 11.93 13.12
C ILE A 652 4.28 12.23 13.20
N THR A 653 3.73 12.27 14.41
CA THR A 653 2.29 12.41 14.65
C THR A 653 1.92 13.81 15.15
N TYR A 654 2.80 14.78 14.91
CA TYR A 654 2.69 16.19 15.31
C TYR A 654 1.32 16.79 15.03
N ASP A 655 0.82 16.60 13.81
CA ASP A 655 -0.46 17.18 13.38
C ASP A 655 -1.61 16.72 14.28
N PHE A 656 -1.63 15.46 14.73
CA PHE A 656 -2.68 14.99 15.61
C PHE A 656 -2.56 15.57 17.02
N TRP A 657 -1.38 15.45 17.64
CA TRP A 657 -1.19 15.79 19.04
C TRP A 657 -1.27 17.30 19.31
N THR A 658 -0.90 18.13 18.34
CA THR A 658 -1.02 19.60 18.47
C THR A 658 -2.42 20.13 18.23
N HIS A 659 -3.27 19.36 17.54
CA HIS A 659 -4.66 19.70 17.29
C HIS A 659 -5.64 19.02 18.26
N LEU A 660 -5.14 18.41 19.34
CA LEU A 660 -6.04 17.96 20.42
C LEU A 660 -6.64 19.19 21.12
N PRO A 661 -7.98 19.26 21.29
CA PRO A 661 -8.57 20.31 22.09
C PRO A 661 -8.05 20.22 23.54
N PRO A 662 -7.81 21.35 24.21
CA PRO A 662 -7.39 21.34 25.61
C PRO A 662 -8.41 20.56 26.44
N THR A 663 -7.94 19.62 27.26
CA THR A 663 -8.81 18.90 28.20
C THR A 663 -9.56 19.92 29.04
N PRO A 664 -10.91 19.83 29.14
CA PRO A 664 -11.65 20.72 30.01
C PRO A 664 -11.08 20.60 31.42
N THR A 665 -10.65 21.72 31.99
CA THR A 665 -10.21 21.77 33.39
C THR A 665 -11.37 21.27 34.24
N PRO A 666 -11.13 20.34 35.19
CA PRO A 666 -12.16 19.97 36.15
C PRO A 666 -12.71 21.26 36.76
N PRO A 667 -14.04 21.41 36.90
CA PRO A 667 -14.60 22.59 37.54
C PRO A 667 -13.93 22.73 38.90
N THR A 668 -13.24 23.86 39.08
CA THR A 668 -12.70 24.25 40.38
C THR A 668 -13.86 24.13 41.38
N PRO A 669 -13.70 23.35 42.47
CA PRO A 669 -14.73 23.30 43.49
C PRO A 669 -15.08 24.72 43.89
N PRO A 670 -16.37 25.08 44.04
CA PRO A 670 -16.75 26.42 44.43
C PRO A 670 -15.99 26.79 45.70
N HIS A 671 -15.19 27.85 45.59
CA HIS A 671 -14.48 28.45 46.71
C HIS A 671 -15.55 28.93 47.68
N ASN A 672 -15.85 28.12 48.70
CA ASN A 672 -16.70 28.55 49.80
C ASN A 672 -15.92 29.58 50.60
N ASP A 673 -16.12 30.85 50.27
CA ASP A 673 -15.85 31.95 51.19
C ASP A 673 -16.80 31.82 52.38
N THR A 674 -16.36 31.06 53.38
CA THR A 674 -16.83 31.23 54.75
C THR A 674 -15.61 31.39 55.64
N SER A 675 -15.43 32.64 56.06
CA SER A 675 -14.51 33.02 57.10
C SER A 675 -14.97 32.50 58.46
N SER A 676 -13.96 32.13 59.25
CA SER A 676 -13.93 32.04 60.70
C SER A 676 -14.24 30.70 61.38
N SER A 677 -13.28 30.38 62.25
CA SER A 677 -13.38 29.63 63.50
C SER A 677 -13.00 28.15 63.41
N GLY A 678 -11.82 27.88 63.95
CA GLY A 678 -11.12 26.62 63.86
C GLY A 678 -11.76 25.47 64.63
N ILE A 679 -11.22 24.28 64.37
CA ILE A 679 -10.82 23.30 65.37
C ILE A 679 -9.85 22.33 64.69
N LEU A 680 -8.73 22.13 65.37
CA LEU A 680 -7.65 21.22 65.07
C LEU A 680 -8.14 19.79 65.37
N ILE A 681 -8.25 18.89 64.39
CA ILE A 681 -8.29 17.44 64.65
C ILE A 681 -7.40 16.70 63.66
N LEU A 682 -6.47 15.95 64.25
CA LEU A 682 -5.47 15.08 63.67
C LEU A 682 -6.07 14.00 62.75
N GLY A 683 -5.28 13.65 61.74
CA GLY A 683 -5.59 12.64 60.76
C GLY A 683 -5.65 11.21 61.30
N LEU A 684 -6.38 10.39 60.55
CA LEU A 684 -6.27 8.94 60.53
C LEU A 684 -6.60 8.53 59.10
N GLY A 685 -5.55 8.16 58.36
CA GLY A 685 -5.68 7.58 57.03
C GLY A 685 -6.12 6.13 57.12
N LEU A 686 -6.86 5.66 56.12
CA LEU A 686 -6.98 4.24 55.79
C LEU A 686 -7.50 4.06 54.36
N PHE A 687 -6.64 3.45 53.51
CA PHE A 687 -6.92 2.52 52.40
C PHE A 687 -7.80 2.99 51.21
N PHE A 688 -7.59 2.61 49.94
CA PHE A 688 -7.28 1.29 49.39
C PHE A 688 -6.54 1.38 48.03
N ALA A 689 -5.56 0.49 47.85
CA ALA A 689 -5.06 0.01 46.57
C ALA A 689 -5.97 -1.14 46.04
N PHE A 690 -5.60 -1.69 44.88
CA PHE A 690 -6.20 -2.80 44.09
C PHE A 690 -7.11 -2.30 42.95
N GLN A 691 -6.98 -2.78 41.71
CA GLN A 691 -6.17 -3.84 41.12
C GLN A 691 -6.08 -3.63 39.62
#